data_AF-A0A813EDK2-F1
#
_entry.id   AF-A0A813EDK2-F1
#
_cell.length_a   1.000
_cell.length_b   1.000
_cell.length_c   1.000
_cell.angle_alpha   90.00
_cell.angle_beta   90.00
_cell.angle_gamma   90.00
#
_symmetry.space_group_name_H-M   'P 1'
#
loop_
_entity.id
_entity.type
_entity.pdbx_description
1 polymer ?
#
loop_
_entity_poly.entity_id
_entity_poly.type
_entity_poly.pdbx_seq_one_letter_code
_entity_poly.pdbx_strand_id
1 'polypeptide(L)'
;MSDQLRGSVSEACSRLGRNPSEVDALLDLLQRNWYDSVESLAGVSPSELSQLGVPLRLAKELLDPEAKPTQSVSHVISVSGTWSPAVLGHAKEFRPVSPPEDRGGDGVSAEADLAEISEQTKLRADSGSSEAQAAGTGSSPVSSDVGPEIHERLRAPILAECGLDELMPVLLYGWVVGPCLLEFVGSLAGPLLLSGPMPAEELAGQAAVELGPLMLVLRSCSLLGYVGVEPMTRSYRAIPGPDLDVLGSLLGGASEVAVAMRAIYNAVLEGSSCMVPVCVNAWEQHHKTLSQRAANTSIGPLLDGIFLVPLLAALVKSCSWTSGIDTQLQWDENYQDQPAQLNFPNLTPAELAALDKLLSRFPQVGFQDGATGITLTRSGSRTLRRWSRQLLCATAAVAEIPQFRSVLHHSDSDQCAVQKGRSRAEVAAGQQSMSIMFDNPLLHRSLLHCLRDIFDRADFGAQPRSIAVAGCEEGQLLLQVYRYVQASTRRGSVLAQYPLVMVGVCADEGCRSKTAATLECASVPHCLVIGHFCDSAALRRASVNPDQTLHVRMLMESTRTYSPPLRQLDDQSAAAAFAWSHLRSVLQPGQNLEPIRPNQAFASLLEHFERLSESLVGSMGVCLAEVSAFEASSNVNCLHEGVALYQDLFRCIFRHQAVPASVLALAAAGAGLLPASLGAVRTDPSASRYPCRSCHAVSHLVQRPFRIRLAELSDLPDLVELERLAWAEHLRAPPEVLATRLQTSPTTNLVCTLNGRLVAALFMQRISSEADIDQQTFLDASKSHVAAGKLLQFIAISANPEVNGLNIGSELRSLALLLGHLDQSIEGAVAVTRARSFHSANAGQDFQDYVNAHVQGRIVDGVIGFHTNFGAKVRRLVPGFRPQDIDNGGCGVLVRYDLSDLSLLGRSPFVSAGSAVAERNSPAGRQTDGRAIVASILANLGYEVDLDNPLRGFFEYGIDSVEIGQFHALLSSVLGLQLPKTILFDFPSAVALGDHLDKLLCPADTPIRSQILASKDPKEQRVLGEVEPVGDALLSWALLASHQLVSILKECRTNLEQPSYQRQLARIAEKCYPNKLKYISNIEPLCEEVEGIVLHSWGLIPDQEHASVQEGMARMSDAVMQFWSEVVVRAAWQDILKVSGQDSTWPLAMLCHAVARKI
;
A
#
# COMPACT_ATOMS: atom_id res chain seq x y z
N MET A 1 48.13 -11.38 -36.25
CA MET A 1 48.15 -11.57 -34.79
C MET A 1 49.60 -11.71 -34.35
N SER A 2 50.10 -10.83 -33.48
CA SER A 2 51.50 -10.89 -33.04
C SER A 2 51.72 -11.98 -31.98
N ASP A 3 52.88 -12.66 -32.01
CA ASP A 3 53.25 -13.66 -30.99
C ASP A 3 53.35 -13.03 -29.58
N GLN A 4 53.61 -11.73 -29.52
CA GLN A 4 53.62 -10.95 -28.27
C GLN A 4 52.23 -10.82 -27.66
N LEU A 5 51.18 -10.55 -28.45
CA LEU A 5 49.80 -10.46 -27.94
C LEU A 5 49.32 -11.80 -27.39
N ARG A 6 49.62 -12.89 -28.11
CA ARG A 6 49.35 -14.26 -27.63
C ARG A 6 50.05 -14.54 -26.31
N GLY A 7 51.30 -14.11 -26.16
CA GLY A 7 52.05 -14.18 -24.90
C GLY A 7 51.35 -13.44 -23.76
N SER A 8 50.96 -12.17 -23.98
CA SER A 8 50.31 -11.34 -22.96
C SER A 8 48.95 -11.90 -22.50
N VAL A 9 48.12 -12.38 -23.44
CA VAL A 9 46.83 -13.01 -23.10
C VAL A 9 47.04 -14.31 -22.33
N SER A 10 48.00 -15.14 -22.75
CA SER A 10 48.32 -16.39 -22.04
C SER A 10 48.82 -16.13 -20.62
N GLU A 11 49.64 -15.10 -20.42
CA GLU A 11 50.19 -14.73 -19.11
C GLU A 11 49.11 -14.16 -18.18
N ALA A 12 48.21 -13.32 -18.69
CA ALA A 12 47.06 -12.80 -17.93
C ALA A 12 46.09 -13.93 -17.52
N CYS A 13 45.80 -14.86 -18.43
CA CYS A 13 45.00 -16.05 -18.13
C CYS A 13 45.66 -16.93 -17.07
N SER A 14 46.96 -17.17 -17.18
CA SER A 14 47.72 -17.97 -16.21
C SER A 14 47.70 -17.35 -14.82
N ARG A 15 47.85 -16.02 -14.70
CA ARG A 15 47.81 -15.31 -13.41
C ARG A 15 46.44 -15.40 -12.73
N LEU A 16 45.38 -15.47 -13.50
CA LEU A 16 44.00 -15.63 -13.01
C LEU A 16 43.56 -17.10 -12.87
N GLY A 17 44.47 -18.06 -13.06
CA GLY A 17 44.17 -19.50 -12.94
C GLY A 17 43.18 -20.02 -13.99
N ARG A 18 43.10 -19.38 -15.16
CA ARG A 18 42.22 -19.79 -16.27
C ARG A 18 42.85 -20.90 -17.12
N ASN A 19 41.99 -21.68 -17.78
CA ASN A 19 42.44 -22.79 -18.62
C ASN A 19 43.13 -22.27 -19.90
N PRO A 20 44.30 -22.82 -20.31
CA PRO A 20 44.97 -22.45 -21.55
C PRO A 20 44.09 -22.50 -22.81
N SER A 21 43.04 -23.34 -22.84
CA SER A 21 42.11 -23.40 -23.97
C SER A 21 41.25 -22.13 -24.15
N GLU A 22 41.12 -21.29 -23.13
CA GLU A 22 40.41 -20.01 -23.22
C GLU A 22 41.22 -18.93 -23.98
N VAL A 23 42.55 -19.11 -24.07
CA VAL A 23 43.46 -18.14 -24.70
C VAL A 23 43.17 -18.00 -26.20
N ASP A 24 42.97 -19.12 -26.90
CA ASP A 24 42.69 -19.08 -28.35
C ASP A 24 41.33 -18.43 -28.66
N ALA A 25 40.30 -18.69 -27.85
CA ALA A 25 38.99 -18.08 -28.03
C ALA A 25 39.01 -16.56 -27.77
N LEU A 26 39.81 -16.10 -26.80
CA LEU A 26 40.01 -14.69 -26.52
C LEU A 26 40.82 -13.99 -27.60
N LEU A 27 41.84 -14.66 -28.14
CA LEU A 27 42.64 -14.14 -29.24
C LEU A 27 41.81 -13.99 -30.52
N ASP A 28 40.95 -14.96 -30.83
CA ASP A 28 39.98 -14.86 -31.92
C ASP A 28 38.99 -13.71 -31.71
N LEU A 29 38.52 -13.51 -30.47
CA LEU A 29 37.62 -12.42 -30.11
C LEU A 29 38.27 -11.04 -30.30
N LEU A 30 39.50 -10.88 -29.81
CA LEU A 30 40.27 -9.64 -29.95
C LEU A 30 40.58 -9.35 -31.43
N GLN A 31 40.99 -10.38 -32.18
CA GLN A 31 41.28 -10.24 -33.60
C GLN A 31 40.03 -9.86 -34.42
N ARG A 32 38.85 -10.42 -34.12
CA ARG A 32 37.58 -10.04 -34.77
C ARG A 32 37.19 -8.58 -34.53
N ASN A 33 37.67 -8.01 -33.43
CA ASN A 33 37.44 -6.61 -33.06
C ASN A 33 38.67 -5.72 -33.33
N TRP A 34 39.56 -6.15 -34.24
CA TRP A 34 40.70 -5.41 -34.76
C TRP A 34 41.80 -5.12 -33.73
N TYR A 35 41.85 -5.92 -32.65
CA TYR A 35 42.95 -5.92 -31.69
C TYR A 35 43.92 -7.06 -32.00
N ASP A 36 44.79 -6.87 -32.98
CA ASP A 36 45.67 -7.92 -33.51
C ASP A 36 47.15 -7.82 -33.05
N SER A 37 47.49 -6.79 -32.27
CA SER A 37 48.79 -6.60 -31.59
C SER A 37 48.65 -5.95 -30.20
N VAL A 38 49.71 -5.95 -29.38
CA VAL A 38 49.67 -5.28 -28.06
C VAL A 38 49.51 -3.76 -28.21
N GLU A 39 50.08 -3.17 -29.26
CA GLU A 39 49.94 -1.76 -29.59
C GLU A 39 48.50 -1.38 -29.94
N SER A 40 47.75 -2.28 -30.57
CA SER A 40 46.32 -2.05 -30.86
C SER A 40 45.45 -1.96 -29.61
N LEU A 41 45.91 -2.51 -28.47
CA LEU A 41 45.24 -2.40 -27.18
C LEU A 41 45.62 -1.11 -26.42
N ALA A 42 46.54 -0.30 -26.94
CA ALA A 42 46.97 0.93 -26.29
C ALA A 42 45.85 1.98 -26.27
N GLY A 43 45.46 2.41 -25.08
CA GLY A 43 44.38 3.40 -24.87
C GLY A 43 42.98 2.80 -24.74
N VAL A 44 42.83 1.48 -24.87
CA VAL A 44 41.57 0.78 -24.63
C VAL A 44 41.34 0.67 -23.13
N SER A 45 40.14 0.99 -22.66
CA SER A 45 39.77 0.83 -21.26
C SER A 45 39.35 -0.61 -20.94
N PRO A 46 39.54 -1.10 -19.69
CA PRO A 46 39.06 -2.43 -19.31
C PRO A 46 37.55 -2.63 -19.50
N SER A 47 36.78 -1.54 -19.41
CA SER A 47 35.33 -1.54 -19.65
C SER A 47 34.98 -1.81 -21.11
N GLU A 48 35.75 -1.29 -22.07
CA GLU A 48 35.54 -1.52 -23.51
C GLU A 48 35.83 -2.97 -23.89
N LEU A 49 36.93 -3.55 -23.41
CA LEU A 49 37.19 -4.99 -23.60
C LEU A 49 36.10 -5.85 -22.94
N SER A 50 35.54 -5.41 -21.81
CA SER A 50 34.45 -6.11 -21.15
C SER A 50 33.14 -6.08 -21.94
N GLN A 51 32.86 -5.01 -22.67
CA GLN A 51 31.70 -4.95 -23.57
C GLN A 51 31.85 -5.88 -24.77
N LEU A 52 33.09 -6.20 -25.17
CA LEU A 52 33.39 -7.16 -26.22
C LEU A 52 33.30 -8.62 -25.75
N GLY A 53 33.08 -8.86 -24.46
CA GLY A 53 32.96 -10.20 -23.88
C GLY A 53 34.22 -10.72 -23.18
N VAL A 54 35.27 -9.91 -23.05
CA VAL A 54 36.44 -10.26 -22.21
C VAL A 54 36.08 -10.04 -20.73
N PRO A 55 36.17 -11.02 -19.83
CA PRO A 55 35.82 -10.80 -18.42
C PRO A 55 36.58 -9.61 -17.83
N LEU A 56 35.89 -8.67 -17.17
CA LEU A 56 36.46 -7.39 -16.71
C LEU A 56 37.76 -7.55 -15.90
N ARG A 57 37.86 -8.63 -15.11
CA ARG A 57 39.07 -8.94 -14.32
C ARG A 57 40.26 -9.30 -15.22
N LEU A 58 40.01 -10.06 -16.29
CA LEU A 58 41.01 -10.41 -17.30
C LEU A 58 41.35 -9.19 -18.17
N ALA A 59 40.37 -8.36 -18.52
CA ALA A 59 40.61 -7.11 -19.25
C ALA A 59 41.52 -6.16 -18.46
N LYS A 60 41.34 -6.05 -17.14
CA LYS A 60 42.23 -5.28 -16.26
C LYS A 60 43.66 -5.84 -16.24
N GLU A 61 43.81 -7.15 -16.07
CA GLU A 61 45.14 -7.80 -16.07
C GLU A 61 45.85 -7.77 -17.43
N LEU A 62 45.09 -7.82 -18.53
CA LEU A 62 45.65 -7.76 -19.88
C LEU A 62 46.19 -6.36 -20.22
N LEU A 63 45.51 -5.32 -19.74
CA LEU A 63 45.86 -3.91 -20.00
C LEU A 63 46.82 -3.31 -18.97
N ASP A 64 46.92 -3.91 -17.77
CA ASP A 64 47.81 -3.47 -16.70
C ASP A 64 48.49 -4.68 -16.02
N PRO A 65 49.59 -5.21 -16.59
CA PRO A 65 50.26 -6.40 -16.10
C PRO A 65 50.98 -6.21 -14.75
N GLU A 66 50.99 -5.02 -14.15
CA GLU A 66 51.55 -4.79 -12.81
C GLU A 66 50.48 -4.78 -11.69
N ALA A 67 49.21 -5.00 -12.02
CA ALA A 67 48.12 -5.07 -11.05
C ALA A 67 48.32 -6.25 -10.07
N LYS A 68 48.40 -5.95 -8.76
CA LYS A 68 48.53 -7.00 -7.72
C LYS A 68 47.24 -7.81 -7.61
N PRO A 69 47.32 -9.16 -7.51
CA PRO A 69 46.14 -10.02 -7.55
C PRO A 69 45.29 -9.84 -6.28
N THR A 70 44.02 -9.48 -6.48
CA THR A 70 42.98 -9.52 -5.44
C THR A 70 42.63 -10.99 -5.16
N GLN A 71 42.86 -11.45 -3.92
CA GLN A 71 42.63 -12.83 -3.49
C GLN A 71 41.28 -13.39 -3.95
N SER A 72 41.35 -14.53 -4.64
CA SER A 72 40.23 -15.38 -5.03
C SER A 72 39.88 -16.32 -3.88
N VAL A 73 38.63 -16.27 -3.40
CA VAL A 73 38.08 -17.29 -2.50
C VAL A 73 37.78 -18.55 -3.31
N SER A 74 38.54 -19.61 -3.07
CA SER A 74 38.20 -20.97 -3.51
C SER A 74 37.81 -21.79 -2.27
N HIS A 75 36.63 -22.39 -2.30
CA HIS A 75 36.16 -23.33 -1.29
C HIS A 75 36.87 -24.68 -1.48
N VAL A 76 37.63 -25.14 -0.48
CA VAL A 76 37.89 -26.57 -0.24
C VAL A 76 37.84 -26.86 1.27
N ILE A 77 37.22 -27.99 1.60
CA ILE A 77 36.83 -28.48 2.92
C ILE A 77 38.01 -29.17 3.63
N SER A 78 38.15 -28.90 4.94
CA SER A 78 38.48 -29.83 6.04
C SER A 78 39.84 -29.80 6.79
N VAL A 79 39.66 -29.87 8.13
CA VAL A 79 40.46 -30.48 9.23
C VAL A 79 41.59 -29.70 9.93
N SER A 80 41.27 -29.32 11.18
CA SER A 80 42.07 -29.27 12.42
C SER A 80 43.22 -28.28 12.59
N GLY A 81 43.28 -27.67 13.80
CA GLY A 81 44.55 -27.35 14.46
C GLY A 81 44.69 -25.94 15.00
N THR A 82 44.24 -25.75 16.26
CA THR A 82 44.89 -24.96 17.33
C THR A 82 45.48 -23.57 17.01
N TRP A 83 44.93 -22.54 17.67
CA TRP A 83 45.60 -21.25 17.87
C TRP A 83 45.96 -21.03 19.35
N SER A 84 47.20 -20.63 19.58
CA SER A 84 47.64 -19.86 20.75
C SER A 84 48.97 -19.14 20.40
N PRO A 85 49.39 -18.12 21.17
CA PRO A 85 49.51 -16.76 20.67
C PRO A 85 50.96 -16.22 20.73
N ALA A 86 51.12 -14.96 20.32
CA ALA A 86 52.30 -14.10 20.40
C ALA A 86 53.23 -14.12 19.17
N VAL A 87 53.58 -12.93 18.65
CA VAL A 87 54.77 -12.20 19.10
C VAL A 87 54.55 -10.68 19.00
N LEU A 88 54.88 -10.04 20.12
CA LEU A 88 55.06 -8.62 20.37
C LEU A 88 56.31 -8.03 19.70
N GLY A 89 56.27 -6.74 19.42
CA GLY A 89 57.45 -5.85 19.29
C GLY A 89 57.02 -4.52 18.68
N HIS A 90 56.61 -3.52 19.49
CA HIS A 90 57.44 -2.40 19.97
C HIS A 90 58.21 -1.67 18.85
N ALA A 91 58.26 -0.35 18.73
CA ALA A 91 57.68 0.81 19.38
C ALA A 91 58.15 2.03 18.57
N LYS A 92 57.40 3.14 18.52
CA LYS A 92 57.96 4.49 18.78
C LYS A 92 56.87 5.57 18.81
N GLU A 93 57.05 6.40 19.85
CA GLU A 93 56.25 7.51 20.33
C GLU A 93 56.18 8.70 19.35
N PHE A 94 55.07 9.44 19.36
CA PHE A 94 55.07 10.87 19.07
C PHE A 94 54.13 11.64 20.01
N ARG A 95 54.70 12.65 20.66
CA ARG A 95 54.12 13.56 21.68
C ARG A 95 53.18 14.62 21.06
N PRO A 96 52.27 15.20 21.87
CA PRO A 96 51.45 16.35 21.48
C PRO A 96 52.26 17.65 21.49
N VAL A 97 51.97 18.55 20.55
CA VAL A 97 52.60 19.88 20.44
C VAL A 97 51.68 20.94 21.06
N SER A 98 52.25 21.69 22.01
CA SER A 98 51.67 22.84 22.70
C SER A 98 51.50 24.08 21.77
N PRO A 99 50.59 25.01 22.10
CA PRO A 99 50.43 26.27 21.37
C PRO A 99 51.51 27.30 21.76
N PRO A 100 51.79 28.32 20.92
CA PRO A 100 52.76 29.36 21.24
C PRO A 100 52.18 30.50 22.09
N GLU A 101 53.00 30.96 23.01
CA GLU A 101 52.87 32.10 23.92
C GLU A 101 53.13 33.47 23.25
N ASP A 102 52.29 34.45 23.61
CA ASP A 102 52.64 35.75 24.23
C ASP A 102 53.19 36.93 23.38
N ARG A 103 52.45 38.06 23.34
CA ARG A 103 52.79 39.33 24.06
C ARG A 103 52.00 40.59 23.62
N GLY A 104 51.52 41.31 24.64
CA GLY A 104 51.33 42.78 24.68
C GLY A 104 49.86 43.24 24.66
N GLY A 105 49.32 43.98 25.64
CA GLY A 105 49.84 44.57 26.87
C GLY A 105 48.77 45.47 27.51
N ASP A 106 48.82 45.52 28.83
CA ASP A 106 48.38 46.57 29.78
C ASP A 106 46.91 46.96 29.97
N GLY A 107 46.46 46.84 31.24
CA GLY A 107 45.42 47.71 31.81
C GLY A 107 44.55 47.17 32.96
N VAL A 108 45.14 46.85 34.13
CA VAL A 108 44.78 47.31 35.52
C VAL A 108 43.27 47.49 35.84
N SER A 109 42.60 46.95 36.89
CA SER A 109 42.97 46.48 38.25
C SER A 109 41.82 45.73 38.97
N ALA A 110 42.19 44.71 39.76
CA ALA A 110 41.77 44.30 41.13
C ALA A 110 40.41 44.78 41.72
N GLU A 111 39.51 43.85 42.13
CA GLU A 111 39.33 43.24 43.48
C GLU A 111 38.21 43.91 44.32
N ALA A 112 37.24 43.12 44.80
CA ALA A 112 36.78 43.07 46.20
C ALA A 112 35.57 42.13 46.40
N ASP A 113 35.73 41.21 47.34
CA ASP A 113 34.72 40.32 47.93
C ASP A 113 33.77 41.04 48.93
N LEU A 114 32.81 40.23 49.42
CA LEU A 114 32.03 40.34 50.67
C LEU A 114 30.72 41.16 50.56
N ALA A 115 29.55 40.51 50.52
CA ALA A 115 28.83 39.80 51.60
C ALA A 115 28.08 40.75 52.54
N GLU A 116 26.74 40.65 52.52
CA GLU A 116 25.69 41.07 53.51
C GLU A 116 24.43 41.46 52.71
N ILE A 117 23.18 41.06 52.94
CA ILE A 117 22.41 40.74 54.15
C ILE A 117 21.14 39.95 53.75
N SER A 118 20.85 38.92 54.54
CA SER A 118 19.56 38.44 55.09
C SER A 118 18.20 38.63 54.37
N GLU A 119 17.54 37.48 54.24
CA GLU A 119 16.16 37.15 54.66
C GLU A 119 14.90 37.90 54.19
N GLN A 120 14.01 37.07 53.65
CA GLN A 120 12.56 37.02 53.88
C GLN A 120 11.72 38.26 53.54
N THR A 121 10.92 38.17 52.47
CA THR A 121 9.46 38.12 52.62
C THR A 121 8.74 37.65 51.35
N LYS A 122 7.89 36.62 51.52
CA LYS A 122 6.75 36.31 50.66
C LYS A 122 5.78 37.49 50.63
N LEU A 123 5.14 37.77 49.49
CA LEU A 123 3.68 37.76 49.28
C LEU A 123 3.25 38.61 48.06
N ARG A 124 2.33 38.03 47.29
CA ARG A 124 1.31 38.65 46.43
C ARG A 124 1.77 39.31 45.12
N ALA A 125 1.38 38.67 44.03
CA ALA A 125 0.71 39.39 42.93
C ALA A 125 -0.24 38.43 42.22
N ASP A 126 -1.53 38.65 42.42
CA ASP A 126 -2.60 38.19 41.56
C ASP A 126 -3.15 39.44 40.86
N SER A 127 -3.73 39.24 39.68
CA SER A 127 -4.50 40.18 38.85
C SER A 127 -3.76 41.18 37.93
N GLY A 128 -4.21 41.22 36.68
CA GLY A 128 -4.34 42.50 35.96
C GLY A 128 -3.76 42.56 34.55
N SER A 129 -4.55 42.07 33.59
CA SER A 129 -4.47 42.31 32.13
C SER A 129 -4.12 43.75 31.69
N SER A 130 -3.31 43.88 30.63
CA SER A 130 -3.52 44.85 29.54
C SER A 130 -2.63 44.54 28.33
N GLU A 131 -3.22 44.68 27.16
CA GLU A 131 -2.67 44.47 25.81
C GLU A 131 -1.49 45.39 25.44
N ALA A 132 -0.57 44.87 24.64
CA ALA A 132 0.14 45.63 23.60
C ALA A 132 0.77 44.67 22.56
N GLN A 133 0.31 44.78 21.31
CA GLN A 133 0.91 44.16 20.12
C GLN A 133 2.31 44.74 19.84
N ALA A 134 3.28 43.88 19.51
CA ALA A 134 4.40 44.24 18.65
C ALA A 134 4.98 43.00 17.98
N ALA A 135 5.17 43.10 16.66
CA ALA A 135 5.62 42.08 15.74
C ALA A 135 7.03 41.55 16.05
N GLY A 136 7.21 40.24 15.90
CA GLY A 136 8.51 39.58 15.98
C GLY A 136 8.42 38.15 15.44
N THR A 137 8.76 38.00 14.15
CA THR A 137 9.25 36.77 13.49
C THR A 137 9.12 35.47 14.29
N GLY A 138 7.97 34.82 14.20
CA GLY A 138 7.74 33.48 14.74
C GLY A 138 8.10 32.40 13.71
N SER A 139 9.36 31.98 13.67
CA SER A 139 9.68 30.61 13.27
C SER A 139 9.30 29.70 14.44
N SER A 140 8.04 29.31 14.52
CA SER A 140 7.60 28.35 15.53
C SER A 140 8.24 26.99 15.24
N PRO A 141 9.03 26.41 16.16
CA PRO A 141 9.44 25.03 16.04
C PRO A 141 8.18 24.16 16.23
N VAL A 142 7.85 23.38 15.21
CA VAL A 142 6.78 22.38 15.26
C VAL A 142 7.16 21.34 16.32
N SER A 143 6.61 21.47 17.53
CA SER A 143 6.69 20.44 18.56
C SER A 143 5.74 19.30 18.19
N SER A 144 6.28 18.17 17.76
CA SER A 144 5.56 16.92 17.53
C SER A 144 5.31 16.18 18.86
N ASP A 145 4.62 16.80 19.82
CA ASP A 145 4.26 16.13 21.08
C ASP A 145 2.98 15.30 20.87
N VAL A 146 3.17 14.08 20.36
CA VAL A 146 2.11 13.07 20.14
C VAL A 146 1.76 12.32 21.45
N GLY A 147 2.58 12.48 22.50
CA GLY A 147 2.46 11.77 23.79
C GLY A 147 1.13 11.94 24.54
N PRO A 148 0.57 13.16 24.68
CA PRO A 148 -0.65 13.37 25.47
C PRO A 148 -1.90 12.67 24.90
N GLU A 149 -2.05 12.65 23.57
CA GLU A 149 -3.19 12.01 22.89
C GLU A 149 -3.18 10.47 23.04
N ILE A 150 -2.00 9.83 23.10
CA ILE A 150 -1.86 8.39 23.33
C ILE A 150 -2.40 8.00 24.70
N HIS A 151 -1.95 8.72 25.74
CA HIS A 151 -2.34 8.44 27.12
C HIS A 151 -3.83 8.68 27.35
N GLU A 152 -4.42 9.71 26.72
CA GLU A 152 -5.86 9.97 26.81
C GLU A 152 -6.71 8.87 26.13
N ARG A 153 -6.24 8.34 24.99
CA ARG A 153 -6.88 7.22 24.28
C ARG A 153 -6.75 5.87 25.00
N LEU A 154 -5.58 5.58 25.56
CA LEU A 154 -5.36 4.38 26.39
C LEU A 154 -6.03 4.47 27.78
N ARG A 155 -6.45 5.66 28.23
CA ARG A 155 -7.16 5.91 29.51
C ARG A 155 -8.66 5.65 29.49
N ALA A 156 -9.28 5.41 28.33
CA ALA A 156 -10.71 5.05 28.29
C ALA A 156 -10.97 3.80 29.18
N PRO A 157 -12.16 3.65 29.81
CA PRO A 157 -12.38 2.68 30.88
C PRO A 157 -12.48 1.24 30.34
N ILE A 158 -11.35 0.68 29.92
CA ILE A 158 -11.31 -0.50 29.05
C ILE A 158 -11.43 -1.83 29.83
N LEU A 159 -11.09 -1.88 31.12
CA LEU A 159 -11.05 -3.17 31.83
C LEU A 159 -12.37 -3.59 32.51
N ALA A 160 -13.36 -2.71 32.62
CA ALA A 160 -14.65 -3.05 33.24
C ALA A 160 -15.79 -3.25 32.22
N GLU A 161 -15.67 -2.74 30.99
CA GLU A 161 -16.77 -2.72 30.01
C GLU A 161 -16.39 -3.23 28.59
N CYS A 162 -15.10 -3.46 28.25
CA CYS A 162 -14.69 -3.90 26.90
C CYS A 162 -14.56 -5.43 26.77
N GLY A 163 -14.86 -5.95 25.57
CA GLY A 163 -14.70 -7.37 25.25
C GLY A 163 -13.25 -7.77 24.92
N LEU A 164 -12.90 -9.06 25.07
CA LEU A 164 -11.57 -9.58 24.71
C LEU A 164 -11.13 -9.23 23.27
N ASP A 165 -12.07 -9.19 22.33
CA ASP A 165 -11.80 -8.84 20.91
C ASP A 165 -11.27 -7.40 20.74
N GLU A 166 -11.83 -6.45 21.50
CA GLU A 166 -11.40 -5.03 21.49
C GLU A 166 -10.07 -4.83 22.20
N LEU A 167 -9.79 -5.66 23.20
CA LEU A 167 -8.57 -5.62 24.01
C LEU A 167 -7.35 -6.27 23.32
N MET A 168 -7.58 -7.22 22.41
CA MET A 168 -6.51 -8.05 21.85
C MET A 168 -5.34 -7.27 21.22
N PRO A 169 -5.54 -6.19 20.44
CA PRO A 169 -4.43 -5.42 19.87
C PRO A 169 -3.48 -4.88 20.93
N VAL A 170 -4.03 -4.35 22.04
CA VAL A 170 -3.25 -3.76 23.13
C VAL A 170 -2.55 -4.85 23.94
N LEU A 171 -3.20 -5.99 24.18
CA LEU A 171 -2.60 -7.14 24.84
C LEU A 171 -1.41 -7.70 24.04
N LEU A 172 -1.59 -7.90 22.73
CA LEU A 172 -0.53 -8.33 21.81
C LEU A 172 0.63 -7.33 21.81
N TYR A 173 0.34 -6.03 21.76
CA TYR A 173 1.38 -5.02 21.80
C TYR A 173 2.16 -5.04 23.12
N GLY A 174 1.47 -5.17 24.25
CA GLY A 174 2.07 -5.32 25.58
C GLY A 174 3.00 -6.53 25.68
N TRP A 175 2.61 -7.67 25.13
CA TRP A 175 3.44 -8.88 25.05
C TRP A 175 4.71 -8.69 24.21
N VAL A 176 4.62 -8.01 23.06
CA VAL A 176 5.79 -7.82 22.19
C VAL A 176 6.74 -6.75 22.72
N VAL A 177 6.22 -5.67 23.31
CA VAL A 177 7.02 -4.54 23.84
C VAL A 177 7.50 -4.76 25.27
N GLY A 178 6.90 -5.69 26.01
CA GLY A 178 7.27 -5.98 27.41
C GLY A 178 8.77 -6.15 27.66
N PRO A 179 9.54 -6.88 26.81
CA PRO A 179 11.01 -6.96 26.95
C PRO A 179 11.69 -5.59 26.82
N CYS A 180 11.24 -4.73 25.91
CA CYS A 180 11.78 -3.37 25.76
C CYS A 180 11.49 -2.52 26.99
N LEU A 181 10.29 -2.61 27.58
CA LEU A 181 9.93 -1.85 28.79
C LEU A 181 10.74 -2.31 30.02
N LEU A 182 10.95 -3.62 30.17
CA LEU A 182 11.77 -4.19 31.24
C LEU A 182 13.22 -3.67 31.17
N GLU A 183 13.81 -3.58 29.98
CA GLU A 183 15.17 -3.06 29.81
C GLU A 183 15.24 -1.53 29.91
N PHE A 184 14.23 -0.83 29.36
CA PHE A 184 14.13 0.63 29.46
C PHE A 184 14.12 1.10 30.91
N VAL A 185 13.19 0.58 31.70
CA VAL A 185 13.08 0.95 33.13
C VAL A 185 14.28 0.45 33.92
N GLY A 186 14.80 -0.74 33.59
CA GLY A 186 15.89 -1.37 34.33
C GLY A 186 17.26 -0.72 34.14
N SER A 187 17.52 -0.07 32.98
CA SER A 187 18.87 0.39 32.64
C SER A 187 18.97 1.71 31.85
N LEU A 188 17.90 2.16 31.19
CA LEU A 188 17.98 3.28 30.22
C LEU A 188 17.23 4.55 30.67
N ALA A 189 16.13 4.40 31.42
CA ALA A 189 15.32 5.52 31.89
C ALA A 189 16.10 6.41 32.88
N GLY A 190 16.91 5.82 33.76
CA GLY A 190 17.73 6.54 34.74
C GLY A 190 18.68 7.55 34.10
N PRO A 191 19.59 7.13 33.19
CA PRO A 191 20.46 8.05 32.46
C PRO A 191 19.71 9.19 31.76
N LEU A 192 18.60 8.89 31.08
CA LEU A 192 17.79 9.87 30.36
C LEU A 192 17.02 10.85 31.27
N LEU A 193 16.73 10.46 32.51
CA LEU A 193 16.10 11.34 33.51
C LEU A 193 17.12 12.24 34.22
N LEU A 194 18.36 11.77 34.41
CA LEU A 194 19.38 12.44 35.21
C LEU A 194 20.29 13.37 34.41
N SER A 195 20.62 13.01 33.16
CA SER A 195 21.67 13.68 32.37
C SER A 195 21.14 14.58 31.25
N GLY A 196 19.81 14.70 31.11
CA GLY A 196 19.18 15.51 30.06
C GLY A 196 19.16 14.83 28.68
N PRO A 197 18.74 15.54 27.62
CA PRO A 197 18.66 14.98 26.27
C PRO A 197 20.04 14.57 25.73
N MET A 198 20.20 13.33 25.26
CA MET A 198 21.48 12.81 24.71
C MET A 198 21.31 11.98 23.43
N PRO A 199 22.31 11.93 22.53
CA PRO A 199 22.29 11.05 21.36
C PRO A 199 22.23 9.56 21.74
N ALA A 200 21.74 8.72 20.82
CA ALA A 200 21.63 7.28 21.06
C ALA A 200 23.01 6.62 21.26
N GLU A 201 24.04 7.10 20.56
CA GLU A 201 25.41 6.63 20.67
C GLU A 201 26.01 6.91 22.05
N GLU A 202 25.70 8.07 22.62
CA GLU A 202 26.13 8.44 23.96
C GLU A 202 25.42 7.58 25.01
N LEU A 203 24.09 7.41 24.89
CA LEU A 203 23.32 6.55 25.77
C LEU A 203 23.80 5.09 25.70
N ALA A 204 24.11 4.59 24.49
CA ALA A 204 24.68 3.27 24.28
C ALA A 204 25.98 3.09 25.05
N GLY A 205 26.89 4.06 24.97
CA GLY A 205 28.14 4.08 25.72
C GLY A 205 27.94 4.14 27.24
N GLN A 206 27.04 5.00 27.73
CA GLN A 206 26.78 5.17 29.16
C GLN A 206 26.11 3.94 29.79
N ALA A 207 25.16 3.33 29.09
CA ALA A 207 24.46 2.13 29.57
C ALA A 207 25.19 0.82 29.24
N ALA A 208 26.34 0.89 28.54
CA ALA A 208 27.09 -0.27 28.05
C ALA A 208 26.21 -1.23 27.22
N VAL A 209 25.43 -0.67 26.30
CA VAL A 209 24.51 -1.41 25.42
C VAL A 209 24.83 -1.19 23.94
N GLU A 210 24.42 -2.14 23.10
CA GLU A 210 24.55 -2.07 21.65
C GLU A 210 23.56 -1.06 21.04
N LEU A 211 24.04 -0.26 20.09
CA LEU A 211 23.28 0.86 19.51
C LEU A 211 22.03 0.39 18.76
N GLY A 212 22.11 -0.69 17.99
CA GLY A 212 20.99 -1.18 17.19
C GLY A 212 19.77 -1.59 18.03
N PRO A 213 19.93 -2.54 18.98
CA PRO A 213 18.88 -2.92 19.91
C PRO A 213 18.38 -1.75 20.77
N LEU A 214 19.26 -0.83 21.17
CA LEU A 214 18.88 0.38 21.89
C LEU A 214 17.89 1.24 21.09
N MET A 215 18.13 1.44 19.79
CA MET A 215 17.24 2.21 18.92
C MET A 215 15.83 1.62 18.85
N LEU A 216 15.70 0.29 18.98
CA LEU A 216 14.40 -0.38 19.06
C LEU A 216 13.65 -0.04 20.35
N VAL A 217 14.37 -0.04 21.48
CA VAL A 217 13.80 0.35 22.79
C VAL A 217 13.37 1.81 22.76
N LEU A 218 14.25 2.71 22.29
CA LEU A 218 13.96 4.15 22.20
C LEU A 218 12.76 4.44 21.32
N ARG A 219 12.64 3.78 20.14
CA ARG A 219 11.46 3.90 19.27
C ARG A 219 10.19 3.43 19.97
N SER A 220 10.21 2.25 20.59
CA SER A 220 9.04 1.68 21.26
C SER A 220 8.56 2.55 22.43
N CYS A 221 9.50 3.05 23.22
CA CYS A 221 9.21 3.97 24.32
C CYS A 221 8.77 5.36 23.83
N SER A 222 9.25 5.81 22.68
CA SER A 222 8.79 7.07 22.06
C SER A 222 7.36 6.97 21.54
N LEU A 223 7.00 5.85 20.90
CA LEU A 223 5.62 5.54 20.49
C LEU A 223 4.65 5.44 21.67
N LEU A 224 5.15 5.09 22.86
CA LEU A 224 4.37 5.04 24.10
C LEU A 224 4.37 6.37 24.88
N GLY A 225 5.07 7.40 24.38
CA GLY A 225 5.15 8.71 25.04
C GLY A 225 6.12 8.79 26.22
N TYR A 226 6.93 7.76 26.48
CA TYR A 226 7.93 7.77 27.57
C TYR A 226 9.27 8.39 27.18
N VAL A 227 9.53 8.49 25.87
CA VAL A 227 10.76 9.08 25.34
C VAL A 227 10.43 10.13 24.29
N GLY A 228 10.92 11.35 24.49
CA GLY A 228 10.89 12.42 23.51
C GLY A 228 12.16 12.39 22.66
N VAL A 229 12.04 12.74 21.38
CA VAL A 229 13.17 12.89 20.47
C VAL A 229 13.23 14.34 20.01
N GLU A 230 14.38 14.98 20.18
CA GLU A 230 14.59 16.34 19.70
C GLU A 230 14.83 16.31 18.17
N PRO A 231 14.02 17.05 17.37
CA PRO A 231 14.04 16.88 15.92
C PRO A 231 15.35 17.22 15.22
N MET A 232 16.13 18.16 15.76
CA MET A 232 17.33 18.69 15.12
C MET A 232 18.59 17.94 15.55
N THR A 233 18.72 17.67 16.85
CA THR A 233 19.89 17.04 17.46
C THR A 233 19.80 15.52 17.47
N ARG A 234 18.59 14.96 17.32
CA ARG A 234 18.28 13.52 17.53
C ARG A 234 18.65 13.03 18.91
N SER A 235 18.68 13.95 19.88
CA SER A 235 18.84 13.61 21.27
C SER A 235 17.54 13.06 21.84
N TYR A 236 17.65 12.01 22.63
CA TYR A 236 16.54 11.36 23.33
C TYR A 236 16.47 11.88 24.74
N ARG A 237 15.24 12.07 25.26
CA ARG A 237 14.99 12.42 26.66
C ARG A 237 13.85 11.57 27.20
N ALA A 238 13.92 11.19 28.47
CA ALA A 238 12.76 10.60 29.14
C ALA A 238 11.70 11.69 29.37
N ILE A 239 10.43 11.35 29.21
CA ILE A 239 9.29 12.23 29.50
C ILE A 239 8.78 11.83 30.90
N PRO A 240 9.03 12.63 31.95
CA PRO A 240 8.54 12.32 33.29
C PRO A 240 7.02 12.43 33.34
N GLY A 241 6.39 11.53 34.10
CA GLY A 241 4.94 11.50 34.27
C GLY A 241 4.48 10.33 35.12
N PRO A 242 3.21 10.34 35.58
CA PRO A 242 2.67 9.35 36.51
C PRO A 242 2.77 7.92 35.95
N ASP A 243 2.64 7.79 34.63
CA ASP A 243 2.74 6.51 33.94
C ASP A 243 4.19 5.95 33.98
N LEU A 244 5.21 6.80 33.79
CA LEU A 244 6.61 6.40 33.90
C LEU A 244 7.00 6.07 35.36
N ASP A 245 6.45 6.79 36.34
CA ASP A 245 6.67 6.50 37.76
C ASP A 245 6.08 5.14 38.16
N VAL A 246 4.87 4.84 37.68
CA VAL A 246 4.22 3.53 37.89
C VAL A 246 5.03 2.42 37.24
N LEU A 247 5.48 2.59 36.00
CA LEU A 247 6.41 1.65 35.33
C LEU A 247 7.70 1.48 36.13
N GLY A 248 8.30 2.56 36.61
CA GLY A 248 9.47 2.54 37.49
C GLY A 248 9.24 1.69 38.75
N SER A 249 8.10 1.85 39.40
CA SER A 249 7.76 1.11 40.61
C SER A 249 7.45 -0.38 40.38
N LEU A 250 6.95 -0.73 39.20
CA LEU A 250 6.51 -2.09 38.85
C LEU A 250 7.62 -2.88 38.17
N LEU A 251 8.40 -2.25 37.30
CA LEU A 251 9.41 -2.90 36.45
C LEU A 251 10.86 -2.53 36.82
N GLY A 252 11.07 -1.56 37.71
CA GLY A 252 12.40 -1.13 38.15
C GLY A 252 13.05 -2.08 39.15
N GLY A 253 14.38 -2.16 39.10
CA GLY A 253 15.18 -3.01 39.99
C GLY A 253 14.85 -4.50 39.85
N ALA A 254 15.06 -5.26 40.93
CA ALA A 254 14.64 -6.67 41.05
C ALA A 254 13.23 -6.77 41.66
N SER A 255 12.26 -5.98 41.17
CA SER A 255 10.88 -6.08 41.65
C SER A 255 10.33 -7.49 41.41
N GLU A 256 9.47 -7.97 42.31
CA GLU A 256 8.85 -9.29 42.16
C GLU A 256 8.04 -9.41 40.86
N VAL A 257 7.37 -8.32 40.45
CA VAL A 257 6.59 -8.26 39.19
C VAL A 257 7.51 -8.38 37.97
N ALA A 258 8.65 -7.68 37.95
CA ALA A 258 9.61 -7.78 36.86
C ALA A 258 10.23 -9.19 36.77
N VAL A 259 10.54 -9.80 37.92
CA VAL A 259 11.05 -11.18 38.00
C VAL A 259 10.02 -12.16 37.46
N ALA A 260 8.75 -12.04 37.86
CA ALA A 260 7.67 -12.90 37.37
C ALA A 260 7.47 -12.75 35.86
N MET A 261 7.46 -11.51 35.33
CA MET A 261 7.34 -11.26 33.89
C MET A 261 8.52 -11.87 33.11
N ARG A 262 9.76 -11.73 33.60
CA ARG A 262 10.93 -12.37 32.98
C ARG A 262 10.83 -13.90 32.99
N ALA A 263 10.29 -14.48 34.06
CA ALA A 263 10.06 -15.92 34.13
C ALA A 263 9.05 -16.41 33.08
N ILE A 264 8.02 -15.62 32.74
CA ILE A 264 7.08 -15.93 31.66
C ILE A 264 7.79 -15.97 30.30
N TYR A 265 8.58 -14.94 29.97
CA TYR A 265 9.35 -14.93 28.71
C TYR A 265 10.33 -16.11 28.64
N ASN A 266 10.97 -16.48 29.76
CA ASN A 266 11.85 -17.65 29.84
C ASN A 266 11.10 -19.00 29.72
N ALA A 267 9.86 -19.09 30.19
CA ALA A 267 9.07 -20.31 30.04
C ALA A 267 8.63 -20.56 28.59
N VAL A 268 8.33 -19.49 27.84
CA VAL A 268 8.02 -19.57 26.41
C VAL A 268 9.24 -20.03 25.59
N LEU A 269 10.42 -19.54 25.95
CA LEU A 269 11.73 -19.92 25.40
C LEU A 269 11.99 -21.42 25.41
N GLU A 270 11.77 -22.04 26.57
CA GLU A 270 12.13 -23.43 26.83
C GLU A 270 11.19 -24.41 26.13
N GLY A 271 10.20 -23.92 25.36
CA GLY A 271 9.19 -24.72 24.67
C GLY A 271 8.36 -25.57 25.65
N SER A 272 8.34 -25.19 26.92
CA SER A 272 7.93 -26.07 28.00
C SER A 272 6.41 -26.26 28.05
N SER A 273 5.97 -27.48 28.37
CA SER A 273 4.58 -27.78 28.71
C SER A 273 4.10 -27.07 29.99
N CYS A 274 4.99 -26.38 30.71
CA CYS A 274 4.71 -25.62 31.94
C CYS A 274 4.27 -24.16 31.73
N MET A 275 4.11 -23.69 30.48
CA MET A 275 3.74 -22.30 30.18
C MET A 275 2.44 -21.87 30.91
N VAL A 276 1.40 -22.71 30.89
CA VAL A 276 0.11 -22.41 31.53
C VAL A 276 0.26 -22.25 33.06
N PRO A 277 0.88 -23.20 33.79
CA PRO A 277 1.22 -23.02 35.21
C PRO A 277 1.97 -21.72 35.52
N VAL A 278 3.02 -21.40 34.75
CA VAL A 278 3.85 -20.22 34.99
C VAL A 278 3.04 -18.93 34.83
N CYS A 279 2.26 -18.80 33.75
CA CYS A 279 1.43 -17.63 33.51
C CYS A 279 0.34 -17.47 34.58
N VAL A 280 -0.34 -18.55 34.96
CA VAL A 280 -1.44 -18.52 35.92
C VAL A 280 -0.95 -18.19 37.33
N ASN A 281 0.16 -18.81 37.78
CA ASN A 281 0.73 -18.53 39.10
C ASN A 281 1.25 -17.09 39.20
N ALA A 282 1.97 -16.62 38.17
CA ALA A 282 2.46 -15.25 38.11
C ALA A 282 1.30 -14.23 38.09
N TRP A 283 0.23 -14.52 37.35
CA TRP A 283 -0.97 -13.69 37.34
C TRP A 283 -1.66 -13.69 38.72
N GLU A 284 -1.93 -14.84 39.33
CA GLU A 284 -2.64 -14.91 40.62
C GLU A 284 -1.87 -14.17 41.73
N GLN A 285 -0.55 -14.24 41.72
CA GLN A 285 0.31 -13.54 42.68
C GLN A 285 0.29 -12.01 42.49
N HIS A 286 0.26 -11.51 41.25
CA HIS A 286 0.55 -10.09 40.97
C HIS A 286 -0.60 -9.27 40.37
N HIS A 287 -1.70 -9.87 39.89
CA HIS A 287 -2.80 -9.15 39.25
C HIS A 287 -3.42 -8.08 40.17
N LYS A 288 -3.54 -8.33 41.49
CA LYS A 288 -4.08 -7.32 42.42
C LYS A 288 -3.18 -6.10 42.54
N THR A 289 -1.86 -6.31 42.57
CA THR A 289 -0.87 -5.23 42.62
C THR A 289 -0.89 -4.41 41.33
N LEU A 290 -1.00 -5.09 40.18
CA LEU A 290 -1.16 -4.44 38.88
C LEU A 290 -2.46 -3.63 38.84
N SER A 291 -3.59 -4.22 39.21
CA SER A 291 -4.88 -3.51 39.27
C SER A 291 -4.83 -2.33 40.25
N GLN A 292 -4.20 -2.44 41.41
CA GLN A 292 -4.14 -1.33 42.37
C GLN A 292 -3.26 -0.17 41.90
N ARG A 293 -2.11 -0.47 41.27
CA ARG A 293 -1.12 0.55 40.91
C ARG A 293 -1.33 1.11 39.49
N ALA A 294 -1.93 0.33 38.59
CA ALA A 294 -2.10 0.68 37.19
C ALA A 294 -3.57 0.90 36.76
N ALA A 295 -4.57 0.74 37.64
CA ALA A 295 -6.00 0.87 37.30
C ALA A 295 -6.38 2.19 36.63
N ASN A 296 -5.70 3.29 36.96
CA ASN A 296 -5.97 4.63 36.42
C ASN A 296 -4.93 5.08 35.39
N THR A 297 -4.11 4.15 34.88
CA THR A 297 -3.00 4.45 33.96
C THR A 297 -3.24 3.78 32.60
N SER A 298 -2.62 4.34 31.56
CA SER A 298 -2.64 3.79 30.20
C SER A 298 -1.90 2.43 30.07
N ILE A 299 -1.17 2.03 31.11
CA ILE A 299 -0.20 0.91 31.12
C ILE A 299 -0.84 -0.41 31.53
N GLY A 300 -1.94 -0.40 32.27
CA GLY A 300 -2.56 -1.60 32.83
C GLY A 300 -2.80 -2.72 31.78
N PRO A 301 -3.53 -2.43 30.68
CA PRO A 301 -3.75 -3.41 29.61
C PRO A 301 -2.46 -3.88 28.92
N LEU A 302 -1.45 -3.01 28.78
CA LEU A 302 -0.16 -3.39 28.20
C LEU A 302 0.55 -4.43 29.09
N LEU A 303 0.56 -4.24 30.41
CA LEU A 303 1.16 -5.20 31.33
C LEU A 303 0.33 -6.47 31.45
N ASP A 304 -1.00 -6.39 31.39
CA ASP A 304 -1.89 -7.56 31.35
C ASP A 304 -1.57 -8.44 30.12
N GLY A 305 -1.20 -7.83 28.99
CA GLY A 305 -0.75 -8.54 27.79
C GLY A 305 0.40 -9.52 28.03
N ILE A 306 1.32 -9.19 28.95
CA ILE A 306 2.48 -10.02 29.28
C ILE A 306 2.06 -11.37 29.89
N PHE A 307 0.97 -11.39 30.64
CA PHE A 307 0.43 -12.61 31.26
C PHE A 307 -0.57 -13.31 30.35
N LEU A 308 -1.45 -12.53 29.69
CA LEU A 308 -2.62 -13.06 29.00
C LEU A 308 -2.28 -13.63 27.62
N VAL A 309 -1.44 -12.97 26.82
CA VAL A 309 -1.13 -13.43 25.45
C VAL A 309 -0.55 -14.85 25.40
N PRO A 310 0.52 -15.20 26.15
CA PRO A 310 1.07 -16.56 26.12
C PRO A 310 0.07 -17.59 26.65
N LEU A 311 -0.75 -17.24 27.65
CA LEU A 311 -1.82 -18.10 28.15
C LEU A 311 -2.88 -18.38 27.07
N LEU A 312 -3.39 -17.33 26.41
CA LEU A 312 -4.38 -17.46 25.34
C LEU A 312 -3.83 -18.24 24.14
N ALA A 313 -2.56 -18.06 23.80
CA ALA A 313 -1.87 -18.84 22.77
C ALA A 313 -1.80 -20.33 23.14
N ALA A 314 -1.54 -20.66 24.41
CA ALA A 314 -1.57 -22.04 24.90
C ALA A 314 -2.98 -22.67 24.84
N LEU A 315 -4.04 -21.89 25.12
CA LEU A 315 -5.43 -22.34 24.95
C LEU A 315 -5.72 -22.66 23.47
N VAL A 316 -5.36 -21.74 22.56
CA VAL A 316 -5.53 -21.94 21.10
C VAL A 316 -4.81 -23.20 20.63
N LYS A 317 -3.58 -23.44 21.10
CA LYS A 317 -2.81 -24.66 20.75
C LYS A 317 -3.51 -25.94 21.23
N SER A 318 -4.20 -25.86 22.37
CA SER A 318 -4.94 -26.99 22.96
C SER A 318 -6.25 -27.30 22.21
N CYS A 319 -6.85 -26.30 21.55
CA CYS A 319 -8.07 -26.47 20.74
C CYS A 319 -7.86 -27.29 19.45
N SER A 320 -6.61 -27.60 19.05
CA SER A 320 -6.28 -28.29 17.79
C SER A 320 -6.86 -27.64 16.52
N TRP A 321 -7.28 -26.37 16.57
CA TRP A 321 -7.75 -25.61 15.40
C TRP A 321 -6.69 -25.46 14.30
N THR A 322 -5.45 -25.82 14.60
CA THR A 322 -4.28 -25.76 13.72
C THR A 322 -3.86 -27.11 13.17
N SER A 323 -4.61 -28.20 13.43
CA SER A 323 -4.37 -29.50 12.82
C SER A 323 -4.77 -29.45 11.34
N GLY A 324 -3.79 -29.13 10.49
CA GLY A 324 -3.98 -28.77 9.09
C GLY A 324 -3.93 -27.26 8.92
N ILE A 325 -2.77 -26.76 8.50
CA ILE A 325 -2.65 -25.45 7.85
C ILE A 325 -3.30 -25.60 6.46
N ASP A 326 -4.59 -25.88 6.46
CA ASP A 326 -5.38 -25.94 5.26
C ASP A 326 -5.58 -24.50 4.85
N THR A 327 -4.89 -24.13 3.77
CA THR A 327 -5.08 -22.91 2.97
C THR A 327 -6.54 -22.66 2.52
N GLN A 328 -7.47 -23.52 2.91
CA GLN A 328 -8.92 -23.36 2.85
C GLN A 328 -9.50 -22.94 4.21
N LEU A 329 -9.06 -21.81 4.77
CA LEU A 329 -10.02 -20.94 5.47
C LEU A 329 -10.84 -20.22 4.39
N GLN A 330 -11.63 -20.99 3.64
CA GLN A 330 -12.93 -20.46 3.25
C GLN A 330 -13.57 -20.02 4.55
N TRP A 331 -14.14 -18.82 4.54
CA TRP A 331 -14.98 -18.34 5.61
C TRP A 331 -16.22 -19.23 5.62
N ASP A 332 -16.06 -20.45 6.13
CA ASP A 332 -17.12 -21.41 6.22
C ASP A 332 -17.94 -20.97 7.44
N GLU A 333 -18.83 -20.01 7.19
CA GLU A 333 -19.88 -19.59 8.13
C GLU A 333 -20.73 -20.80 8.56
N ASN A 334 -20.59 -21.94 7.88
CA ASN A 334 -21.24 -23.21 8.16
C ASN A 334 -20.47 -24.17 9.10
N TYR A 335 -19.28 -23.81 9.62
CA TYR A 335 -18.62 -24.67 10.62
C TYR A 335 -19.44 -24.66 11.91
N GLN A 336 -20.06 -25.80 12.25
CA GLN A 336 -20.93 -25.92 13.42
C GLN A 336 -20.19 -25.45 14.69
N ASP A 337 -20.63 -24.32 15.23
CA ASP A 337 -20.07 -23.67 16.41
C ASP A 337 -20.35 -24.46 17.71
N GLN A 338 -19.75 -25.63 17.85
CA GLN A 338 -19.80 -26.34 19.13
C GLN A 338 -18.78 -25.73 20.12
N PRO A 339 -19.16 -25.55 21.39
CA PRO A 339 -18.23 -25.10 22.43
C PRO A 339 -17.05 -26.09 22.54
N ALA A 340 -15.82 -25.57 22.49
CA ALA A 340 -14.63 -26.40 22.63
C ALA A 340 -14.38 -26.73 24.11
N GLN A 341 -14.30 -28.02 24.44
CA GLN A 341 -13.88 -28.48 25.76
C GLN A 341 -12.37 -28.69 25.80
N LEU A 342 -11.69 -28.03 26.73
CA LEU A 342 -10.25 -28.11 26.93
C LEU A 342 -9.95 -28.83 28.24
N ASN A 343 -9.09 -29.85 28.18
CA ASN A 343 -8.68 -30.62 29.34
C ASN A 343 -7.24 -30.28 29.73
N PHE A 344 -7.03 -29.94 31.00
CA PHE A 344 -5.71 -29.61 31.54
C PHE A 344 -5.32 -30.59 32.66
N PRO A 345 -5.02 -31.85 32.34
CA PRO A 345 -4.77 -32.89 33.34
C PRO A 345 -3.52 -32.64 34.20
N ASN A 346 -2.63 -31.75 33.76
CA ASN A 346 -1.37 -31.43 34.42
C ASN A 346 -1.44 -30.19 35.34
N LEU A 347 -2.60 -29.53 35.44
CA LEU A 347 -2.77 -28.39 36.37
C LEU A 347 -3.21 -28.87 37.75
N THR A 348 -2.66 -28.23 38.78
CA THR A 348 -3.14 -28.42 40.15
C THR A 348 -4.55 -27.81 40.33
N PRO A 349 -5.35 -28.25 41.32
CA PRO A 349 -6.65 -27.65 41.59
C PRO A 349 -6.61 -26.15 41.88
N ALA A 350 -5.51 -25.67 42.49
CA ALA A 350 -5.29 -24.25 42.76
C ALA A 350 -5.03 -23.46 41.47
N GLU A 351 -4.22 -23.99 40.56
CA GLU A 351 -3.96 -23.39 39.24
C GLU A 351 -5.22 -23.39 38.37
N LEU A 352 -6.02 -24.46 38.41
CA LEU A 352 -7.28 -24.51 37.67
C LEU A 352 -8.28 -23.47 38.20
N ALA A 353 -8.39 -23.30 39.52
CA ALA A 353 -9.24 -22.27 40.12
C ALA A 353 -8.76 -20.85 39.80
N ALA A 354 -7.44 -20.63 39.77
CA ALA A 354 -6.86 -19.35 39.36
C ALA A 354 -7.11 -19.05 37.86
N LEU A 355 -7.04 -20.07 37.00
CA LEU A 355 -7.37 -19.96 35.58
C LEU A 355 -8.86 -19.68 35.35
N ASP A 356 -9.76 -20.34 36.08
CA ASP A 356 -11.20 -20.06 36.04
C ASP A 356 -11.50 -18.62 36.49
N LYS A 357 -10.88 -18.19 37.59
CA LYS A 357 -10.98 -16.80 38.08
C LYS A 357 -10.49 -15.79 37.04
N LEU A 358 -9.41 -16.09 36.31
CA LEU A 358 -8.93 -15.25 35.22
C LEU A 358 -9.95 -15.20 34.06
N LEU A 359 -10.45 -16.36 33.62
CA LEU A 359 -11.46 -16.45 32.55
C LEU A 359 -12.77 -15.79 32.94
N SER A 360 -13.13 -15.77 34.23
CA SER A 360 -14.32 -15.10 34.74
C SER A 360 -14.29 -13.57 34.54
N ARG A 361 -13.10 -12.97 34.33
CA ARG A 361 -12.96 -11.56 33.90
C ARG A 361 -13.43 -11.33 32.47
N PHE A 362 -13.48 -12.40 31.67
CA PHE A 362 -13.97 -12.40 30.30
C PHE A 362 -15.05 -13.50 30.17
N PRO A 363 -16.23 -13.34 30.78
CA PRO A 363 -17.26 -14.38 30.83
C PRO A 363 -17.72 -14.85 29.44
N GLN A 364 -17.51 -14.02 28.41
CA GLN A 364 -17.70 -14.35 27.01
C GLN A 364 -16.69 -15.36 26.45
N VAL A 365 -15.62 -15.71 27.16
CA VAL A 365 -14.54 -16.58 26.66
C VAL A 365 -14.78 -18.04 27.03
N GLY A 366 -15.02 -18.33 28.30
CA GLY A 366 -15.23 -19.69 28.79
C GLY A 366 -15.47 -19.74 30.29
N PHE A 367 -15.83 -20.92 30.77
CA PHE A 367 -16.06 -21.21 32.19
C PHE A 367 -15.51 -22.59 32.53
N GLN A 368 -15.15 -22.82 33.79
CA GLN A 368 -14.76 -24.15 34.25
C GLN A 368 -15.95 -25.13 34.22
N ASP A 369 -15.71 -26.30 33.65
CA ASP A 369 -16.68 -27.40 33.59
C ASP A 369 -16.04 -28.67 34.20
N GLY A 370 -16.52 -29.07 35.39
CA GLY A 370 -15.98 -30.21 36.13
C GLY A 370 -14.63 -29.97 36.83
N ALA A 371 -13.91 -31.07 37.13
CA ALA A 371 -12.71 -31.07 37.97
C ALA A 371 -11.39 -30.78 37.22
N THR A 372 -11.37 -30.87 35.89
CA THR A 372 -10.14 -30.75 35.06
C THR A 372 -10.36 -30.04 33.72
N GLY A 373 -11.59 -29.60 33.44
CA GLY A 373 -12.01 -29.09 32.13
C GLY A 373 -12.38 -27.61 32.16
N ILE A 374 -12.11 -26.93 31.04
CA ILE A 374 -12.58 -25.57 30.73
C ILE A 374 -13.41 -25.66 29.46
N THR A 375 -14.65 -25.19 29.51
CA THR A 375 -15.53 -25.11 28.35
C THR A 375 -15.50 -23.69 27.80
N LEU A 376 -15.03 -23.52 26.57
CA LEU A 376 -15.10 -22.25 25.87
C LEU A 376 -16.54 -21.97 25.44
N THR A 377 -17.01 -20.73 25.60
CA THR A 377 -18.30 -20.34 25.04
C THR A 377 -18.21 -20.25 23.51
N ARG A 378 -19.37 -20.12 22.83
CA ARG A 378 -19.43 -19.86 21.39
C ARG A 378 -18.68 -18.58 21.00
N SER A 379 -18.90 -17.50 21.76
CA SER A 379 -18.26 -16.20 21.53
C SER A 379 -16.75 -16.27 21.76
N GLY A 380 -16.34 -16.98 22.81
CA GLY A 380 -14.94 -17.20 23.14
C GLY A 380 -14.20 -18.01 22.09
N SER A 381 -14.83 -19.09 21.62
CA SER A 381 -14.30 -19.93 20.55
C SER A 381 -14.10 -19.12 19.27
N ARG A 382 -15.09 -18.32 18.86
CA ARG A 382 -14.99 -17.43 17.68
C ARG A 382 -13.89 -16.39 17.85
N THR A 383 -13.82 -15.72 19.00
CA THR A 383 -12.81 -14.69 19.29
C THR A 383 -11.40 -15.29 19.25
N LEU A 384 -11.15 -16.37 19.99
CA LEU A 384 -9.83 -17.02 20.01
C LEU A 384 -9.47 -17.60 18.64
N ARG A 385 -10.43 -18.10 17.85
CA ARG A 385 -10.18 -18.58 16.49
C ARG A 385 -9.75 -17.45 15.56
N ARG A 386 -10.43 -16.31 15.62
CA ARG A 386 -10.10 -15.09 14.85
C ARG A 386 -8.68 -14.60 15.14
N TRP A 387 -8.26 -14.65 16.40
CA TRP A 387 -6.95 -14.17 16.86
C TRP A 387 -5.89 -15.28 16.97
N SER A 388 -6.24 -16.53 16.68
CA SER A 388 -5.39 -17.71 16.88
C SER A 388 -4.03 -17.55 16.23
N ARG A 389 -4.04 -17.05 15.00
CA ARG A 389 -2.85 -16.82 14.19
C ARG A 389 -1.95 -15.75 14.80
N GLN A 390 -2.50 -14.59 15.17
CA GLN A 390 -1.77 -13.49 15.78
C GLN A 390 -1.20 -13.89 17.14
N LEU A 391 -1.99 -14.61 17.97
CA LEU A 391 -1.55 -15.11 19.27
C LEU A 391 -0.38 -16.09 19.15
N LEU A 392 -0.51 -17.08 18.28
CA LEU A 392 0.54 -18.08 18.05
C LEU A 392 1.79 -17.45 17.44
N CYS A 393 1.64 -16.58 16.44
CA CYS A 393 2.76 -15.90 15.80
C CYS A 393 3.45 -14.94 16.76
N ALA A 394 2.72 -14.14 17.52
CA ALA A 394 3.31 -13.22 18.50
C ALA A 394 4.04 -13.98 19.62
N THR A 395 3.49 -15.11 20.08
CA THR A 395 4.15 -15.95 21.10
C THR A 395 5.41 -16.62 20.56
N ALA A 396 5.35 -17.22 19.36
CA ALA A 396 6.50 -17.83 18.71
C ALA A 396 7.59 -16.81 18.38
N ALA A 397 7.21 -15.63 17.88
CA ALA A 397 8.16 -14.59 17.54
C ALA A 397 8.78 -13.94 18.78
N VAL A 398 8.03 -13.79 19.89
CA VAL A 398 8.63 -13.41 21.18
C VAL A 398 9.55 -14.51 21.70
N ALA A 399 9.37 -15.79 21.38
CA ALA A 399 10.35 -16.84 21.70
C ALA A 399 11.69 -16.67 20.95
N GLU A 400 11.74 -15.86 19.89
CA GLU A 400 12.97 -15.49 19.17
C GLU A 400 13.65 -14.23 19.74
N ILE A 401 12.89 -13.37 20.42
CA ILE A 401 13.35 -12.19 21.18
C ILE A 401 14.30 -12.48 22.35
N PRO A 402 14.19 -13.51 23.21
CA PRO A 402 14.89 -13.72 24.49
C PRO A 402 16.41 -13.59 24.53
N GLN A 403 17.07 -13.51 23.38
CA GLN A 403 18.40 -12.95 23.31
C GLN A 403 18.42 -11.42 23.45
N PHE A 404 17.31 -10.71 23.65
CA PHE A 404 17.23 -9.26 23.51
C PHE A 404 18.02 -8.58 24.61
N ARG A 405 17.93 -9.06 25.86
CA ARG A 405 18.79 -8.59 26.94
C ARG A 405 20.26 -8.92 26.66
N SER A 406 20.59 -10.13 26.21
CA SER A 406 21.98 -10.46 25.84
C SER A 406 22.49 -9.65 24.64
N VAL A 407 21.67 -9.40 23.63
CA VAL A 407 21.94 -8.67 22.39
C VAL A 407 22.04 -7.18 22.67
N LEU A 408 21.25 -6.66 23.61
CA LEU A 408 21.34 -5.30 24.08
C LEU A 408 22.64 -5.08 24.87
N HIS A 409 23.15 -6.06 25.63
CA HIS A 409 24.29 -5.87 26.56
C HIS A 409 25.63 -6.55 26.12
N HIS A 410 25.77 -7.12 24.90
CA HIS A 410 26.98 -7.86 24.48
C HIS A 410 27.81 -7.20 23.37
N SER A 411 29.13 -7.15 23.56
CA SER A 411 30.14 -6.63 22.64
C SER A 411 30.76 -7.70 21.71
N ASP A 412 30.67 -7.43 20.40
CA ASP A 412 31.51 -7.78 19.21
C ASP A 412 32.30 -9.10 19.05
N SER A 413 32.39 -10.03 20.01
CA SER A 413 33.16 -11.28 19.82
C SER A 413 32.33 -12.52 19.46
N ASP A 414 31.01 -12.46 19.67
CA ASP A 414 30.08 -13.59 19.48
C ASP A 414 28.92 -13.31 18.52
N GLN A 415 29.03 -12.29 17.66
CA GLN A 415 28.15 -12.16 16.48
C GLN A 415 28.18 -13.43 15.62
N CYS A 416 29.26 -14.21 15.73
CA CYS A 416 29.38 -15.51 15.11
C CYS A 416 28.66 -16.63 15.87
N ALA A 417 28.52 -16.63 17.20
CA ALA A 417 27.97 -17.76 17.95
C ALA A 417 26.44 -17.85 17.89
N VAL A 418 25.73 -16.71 17.87
CA VAL A 418 24.27 -16.67 17.74
C VAL A 418 23.80 -17.02 16.31
N GLN A 419 24.64 -16.79 15.28
CA GLN A 419 24.42 -17.29 13.92
C GLN A 419 25.00 -18.71 13.68
N LYS A 420 26.09 -19.10 14.36
CA LYS A 420 26.71 -20.44 14.21
C LYS A 420 25.98 -21.54 15.00
N GLY A 421 25.21 -21.17 16.02
CA GLY A 421 24.39 -22.11 16.80
C GLY A 421 22.96 -22.29 16.29
N ARG A 422 22.44 -21.36 15.48
CA ARG A 422 21.11 -21.48 14.91
C ARG A 422 21.15 -22.46 13.74
N SER A 423 20.38 -23.53 13.82
CA SER A 423 20.20 -24.40 12.66
C SER A 423 19.54 -23.60 11.54
N ARG A 424 19.88 -23.90 10.28
CA ARG A 424 19.21 -23.34 9.10
C ARG A 424 17.67 -23.54 9.16
N ALA A 425 17.20 -24.53 9.92
CA ALA A 425 15.80 -24.81 10.18
C ALA A 425 15.13 -23.84 11.17
N GLU A 426 15.84 -23.32 12.18
CA GLU A 426 15.29 -22.34 13.14
C GLU A 426 15.12 -20.96 12.49
N VAL A 427 16.08 -20.54 11.67
CA VAL A 427 15.96 -19.31 10.86
C VAL A 427 14.82 -19.44 9.85
N ALA A 428 14.68 -20.61 9.21
CA ALA A 428 13.58 -20.89 8.30
C ALA A 428 12.23 -20.96 9.02
N ALA A 429 12.16 -21.49 10.24
CA ALA A 429 10.93 -21.57 11.05
C ALA A 429 10.47 -20.19 11.55
N GLY A 430 11.40 -19.30 11.92
CA GLY A 430 11.11 -17.90 12.23
C GLY A 430 10.59 -17.14 11.01
N GLN A 431 11.22 -17.34 9.84
CA GLN A 431 10.76 -16.78 8.56
C GLN A 431 9.40 -17.34 8.13
N GLN A 432 9.13 -18.63 8.34
CA GLN A 432 7.85 -19.28 8.04
C GLN A 432 6.75 -18.83 9.00
N SER A 433 7.03 -18.68 10.29
CA SER A 433 6.10 -18.12 11.28
C SER A 433 5.77 -16.65 11.00
N MET A 434 6.70 -15.92 10.37
CA MET A 434 6.51 -14.55 9.91
C MET A 434 5.76 -14.47 8.58
N SER A 435 6.02 -15.38 7.63
CA SER A 435 5.16 -15.59 6.45
C SER A 435 3.73 -15.83 6.93
N ILE A 436 3.52 -16.66 7.95
CA ILE A 436 2.23 -16.83 8.62
C ILE A 436 1.82 -15.58 9.44
N MET A 437 2.69 -14.71 9.95
CA MET A 437 2.21 -13.47 10.60
C MET A 437 1.70 -12.44 9.57
N PHE A 438 2.30 -12.42 8.38
CA PHE A 438 2.10 -11.40 7.35
C PHE A 438 1.32 -11.86 6.11
N ASP A 439 1.06 -13.16 5.96
CA ASP A 439 0.21 -13.73 4.90
C ASP A 439 -1.26 -13.38 5.17
N ASN A 440 -1.55 -12.10 5.04
CA ASN A 440 -2.84 -11.54 5.33
C ASN A 440 -3.85 -12.06 4.28
N PRO A 441 -4.95 -12.72 4.68
CA PRO A 441 -6.00 -13.13 3.75
C PRO A 441 -6.50 -11.98 2.86
N LEU A 442 -6.47 -10.74 3.36
CA LEU A 442 -6.81 -9.53 2.60
C LEU A 442 -5.77 -9.21 1.52
N LEU A 443 -4.47 -9.38 1.81
CA LEU A 443 -3.40 -9.19 0.84
C LEU A 443 -3.48 -10.27 -0.25
N HIS A 444 -3.70 -11.53 0.14
CA HIS A 444 -3.90 -12.63 -0.78
C HIS A 444 -5.12 -12.39 -1.67
N ARG A 445 -6.27 -12.01 -1.09
CA ARG A 445 -7.49 -11.67 -1.83
C ARG A 445 -7.25 -10.52 -2.81
N SER A 446 -6.51 -9.50 -2.39
CA SER A 446 -6.18 -8.35 -3.25
C SER A 446 -5.29 -8.75 -4.42
N LEU A 447 -4.33 -9.66 -4.20
CA LEU A 447 -3.51 -10.26 -5.27
C LEU A 447 -4.40 -11.04 -6.26
N LEU A 448 -5.29 -11.90 -5.77
CA LEU A 448 -6.20 -12.67 -6.62
C LEU A 448 -7.12 -11.76 -7.45
N HIS A 449 -7.64 -10.68 -6.87
CA HIS A 449 -8.41 -9.67 -7.62
C HIS A 449 -7.56 -8.97 -8.69
N CYS A 450 -6.30 -8.63 -8.40
CA CYS A 450 -5.39 -8.05 -9.39
C CYS A 450 -5.18 -9.01 -10.57
N LEU A 451 -5.00 -10.31 -10.29
CA LEU A 451 -4.88 -11.35 -11.32
C LEU A 451 -6.19 -11.51 -12.11
N ARG A 452 -7.35 -11.40 -11.46
CA ARG A 452 -8.65 -11.41 -12.13
C ARG A 452 -8.73 -10.31 -13.19
N ASP A 453 -8.34 -9.08 -12.87
CA ASP A 453 -8.37 -7.94 -13.81
C ASP A 453 -7.49 -8.17 -15.07
N ILE A 454 -6.51 -9.09 -14.98
CA ILE A 454 -5.65 -9.51 -16.11
C ILE A 454 -6.31 -10.65 -16.90
N PHE A 455 -6.78 -11.71 -16.23
CA PHE A 455 -7.27 -12.94 -16.85
C PHE A 455 -8.77 -12.94 -17.22
N ASP A 456 -9.54 -11.93 -16.80
CA ASP A 456 -10.95 -11.73 -17.21
C ASP A 456 -11.10 -10.94 -18.53
N ARG A 457 -10.01 -10.45 -19.11
CA ARG A 457 -10.04 -9.74 -20.39
C ARG A 457 -10.46 -10.66 -21.52
N ALA A 458 -11.23 -10.16 -22.48
CA ALA A 458 -11.75 -10.97 -23.59
C ALA A 458 -10.67 -11.39 -24.62
N ASP A 459 -9.56 -10.66 -24.69
CA ASP A 459 -8.44 -10.98 -25.58
C ASP A 459 -7.49 -11.99 -24.90
N PHE A 460 -7.79 -13.28 -25.07
CA PHE A 460 -6.98 -14.37 -24.50
C PHE A 460 -5.58 -14.47 -25.09
N GLY A 461 -5.38 -14.00 -26.33
CA GLY A 461 -4.08 -14.05 -27.02
C GLY A 461 -3.07 -13.07 -26.42
N ALA A 462 -3.55 -11.92 -25.94
CA ALA A 462 -2.75 -10.89 -25.26
C ALA A 462 -2.53 -11.14 -23.76
N GLN A 463 -3.21 -12.13 -23.16
CA GLN A 463 -3.00 -12.48 -21.76
C GLN A 463 -1.68 -13.25 -21.54
N PRO A 464 -1.13 -13.25 -20.31
CA PRO A 464 0.02 -14.08 -19.97
C PRO A 464 -0.24 -15.57 -20.24
N ARG A 465 0.79 -16.29 -20.67
CA ARG A 465 0.78 -17.76 -20.82
C ARG A 465 1.44 -18.48 -19.65
N SER A 466 2.27 -17.76 -18.89
CA SER A 466 2.91 -18.25 -17.68
C SER A 466 2.80 -17.24 -16.55
N ILE A 467 2.70 -17.76 -15.32
CA ILE A 467 2.81 -16.96 -14.10
C ILE A 467 4.04 -17.42 -13.34
N ALA A 468 5.04 -16.55 -13.21
CA ALA A 468 6.26 -16.82 -12.46
C ALA A 468 6.14 -16.27 -11.04
N VAL A 469 6.14 -17.16 -10.05
CA VAL A 469 6.14 -16.80 -8.63
C VAL A 469 7.54 -17.02 -8.09
N ALA A 470 8.07 -16.06 -7.33
CA ALA A 470 9.28 -16.26 -6.54
C ALA A 470 8.95 -16.58 -5.09
N GLY A 471 9.87 -17.30 -4.43
CA GLY A 471 9.71 -17.66 -3.03
C GLY A 471 8.59 -18.69 -2.84
N CYS A 472 8.53 -19.71 -3.70
CA CYS A 472 7.39 -20.63 -3.74
C CYS A 472 7.23 -21.50 -2.49
N GLU A 473 8.20 -21.53 -1.58
CA GLU A 473 8.23 -22.38 -0.38
C GLU A 473 7.85 -23.84 -0.70
N GLU A 474 6.59 -24.22 -0.47
CA GLU A 474 6.04 -25.56 -0.74
C GLU A 474 5.02 -25.60 -1.89
N GLY A 475 4.87 -24.51 -2.65
CA GLY A 475 4.04 -24.40 -3.85
C GLY A 475 2.60 -23.94 -3.65
N GLN A 476 2.21 -23.58 -2.42
CA GLN A 476 0.80 -23.24 -2.11
C GLN A 476 0.28 -22.04 -2.87
N LEU A 477 1.05 -20.93 -2.94
CA LEU A 477 0.64 -19.74 -3.68
C LEU A 477 0.44 -20.02 -5.18
N LEU A 478 1.32 -20.85 -5.79
CA LEU A 478 1.19 -21.27 -7.18
C LEU A 478 -0.12 -22.04 -7.40
N LEU A 479 -0.41 -22.99 -6.51
CA LEU A 479 -1.63 -23.81 -6.55
C LEU A 479 -2.89 -22.95 -6.41
N GLN A 480 -2.90 -22.05 -5.42
CA GLN A 480 -4.03 -21.15 -5.16
C GLN A 480 -4.30 -20.23 -6.35
N VAL A 481 -3.25 -19.60 -6.91
CA VAL A 481 -3.37 -18.73 -8.08
C VAL A 481 -3.94 -19.50 -9.28
N TYR A 482 -3.42 -20.69 -9.58
CA TYR A 482 -3.90 -21.49 -10.70
C TYR A 482 -5.38 -21.86 -10.55
N ARG A 483 -5.75 -22.38 -9.37
CA ARG A 483 -7.14 -22.75 -9.06
C ARG A 483 -8.08 -21.55 -9.16
N TYR A 484 -7.65 -20.39 -8.67
CA TYR A 484 -8.42 -19.17 -8.77
C TYR A 484 -8.62 -18.72 -10.22
N VAL A 485 -7.56 -18.71 -11.05
CA VAL A 485 -7.70 -18.38 -12.47
C VAL A 485 -8.63 -19.38 -13.17
N GLN A 486 -8.48 -20.67 -12.87
CA GLN A 486 -9.33 -21.73 -13.43
C GLN A 486 -10.81 -21.57 -13.05
N ALA A 487 -11.11 -21.27 -11.79
CA ALA A 487 -12.48 -21.26 -11.27
C ALA A 487 -13.18 -19.90 -11.40
N SER A 488 -12.43 -18.79 -11.40
CA SER A 488 -12.98 -17.45 -11.18
C SER A 488 -12.69 -16.45 -12.30
N THR A 489 -12.15 -16.90 -13.44
CA THR A 489 -11.87 -16.02 -14.58
C THR A 489 -12.35 -16.56 -15.93
N ARG A 490 -12.55 -15.68 -16.91
CA ARG A 490 -12.86 -16.06 -18.30
C ARG A 490 -11.77 -16.92 -18.94
N ARG A 491 -10.50 -16.76 -18.55
CA ARG A 491 -9.42 -17.62 -19.03
C ARG A 491 -9.62 -19.08 -18.59
N GLY A 492 -10.17 -19.29 -17.41
CA GLY A 492 -10.45 -20.62 -16.85
C GLY A 492 -11.31 -21.51 -17.75
N SER A 493 -12.29 -20.93 -18.44
CA SER A 493 -13.19 -21.68 -19.34
C SER A 493 -12.55 -22.08 -20.68
N VAL A 494 -11.37 -21.55 -21.00
CA VAL A 494 -10.67 -21.77 -22.28
C VAL A 494 -9.23 -22.27 -22.12
N LEU A 495 -8.86 -22.81 -20.95
CA LEU A 495 -7.50 -23.31 -20.67
C LEU A 495 -7.02 -24.41 -21.65
N ALA A 496 -7.94 -25.16 -22.26
CA ALA A 496 -7.58 -26.14 -23.28
C ALA A 496 -7.05 -25.51 -24.58
N GLN A 497 -7.55 -24.32 -24.94
CA GLN A 497 -7.12 -23.57 -26.14
C GLN A 497 -5.96 -22.62 -25.81
N TYR A 498 -6.02 -22.01 -24.63
CA TYR A 498 -5.03 -21.07 -24.14
C TYR A 498 -4.48 -21.57 -22.79
N PRO A 499 -3.52 -22.50 -22.80
CA PRO A 499 -2.99 -23.07 -21.57
C PRO A 499 -2.30 -22.01 -20.70
N LEU A 500 -2.27 -22.27 -19.40
CA LEU A 500 -1.58 -21.46 -18.38
C LEU A 500 -0.59 -22.35 -17.64
N VAL A 501 0.68 -21.92 -17.58
CA VAL A 501 1.74 -22.66 -16.89
C VAL A 501 2.21 -21.90 -15.66
N MET A 502 2.25 -22.60 -14.52
CA MET A 502 2.75 -22.06 -13.27
C MET A 502 4.27 -22.25 -13.20
N VAL A 503 5.04 -21.16 -13.05
CA VAL A 503 6.50 -21.21 -12.99
C VAL A 503 6.95 -20.92 -11.57
N GLY A 504 7.52 -21.92 -10.90
CA GLY A 504 8.05 -21.78 -9.56
C GLY A 504 9.55 -21.46 -9.57
N VAL A 505 9.94 -20.32 -9.01
CA VAL A 505 11.35 -19.98 -8.77
C VAL A 505 11.72 -20.34 -7.33
N CYS A 506 12.44 -21.46 -7.20
CA CYS A 506 12.82 -22.07 -5.95
C CYS A 506 14.24 -21.64 -5.54
N ALA A 507 14.45 -21.41 -4.23
CA ALA A 507 15.74 -21.01 -3.70
C ALA A 507 16.77 -22.16 -3.73
N ASP A 508 16.31 -23.40 -3.55
CA ASP A 508 17.14 -24.60 -3.52
C ASP A 508 16.35 -25.85 -3.97
N GLU A 509 17.05 -26.98 -4.02
CA GLU A 509 16.50 -28.28 -4.43
C GLU A 509 15.42 -28.81 -3.47
N GLY A 510 15.51 -28.49 -2.18
CA GLY A 510 14.50 -28.88 -1.19
C GLY A 510 13.16 -28.18 -1.45
N CYS A 511 13.20 -26.86 -1.66
CA CYS A 511 12.05 -26.07 -2.08
C CYS A 511 11.46 -26.58 -3.41
N ARG A 512 12.33 -26.90 -4.39
CA ARG A 512 11.92 -27.45 -5.69
C ARG A 512 11.17 -28.77 -5.54
N SER A 513 11.71 -29.71 -4.76
CA SER A 513 11.10 -31.03 -4.57
C SER A 513 9.73 -30.95 -3.87
N LYS A 514 9.60 -30.11 -2.84
CA LYS A 514 8.31 -29.92 -2.14
C LYS A 514 7.28 -29.25 -3.04
N THR A 515 7.67 -28.20 -3.76
CA THR A 515 6.81 -27.49 -4.71
C THR A 515 6.34 -28.42 -5.83
N ALA A 516 7.21 -29.28 -6.36
CA ALA A 516 6.85 -30.29 -7.35
C ALA A 516 5.78 -31.24 -6.81
N ALA A 517 6.00 -31.83 -5.63
CA ALA A 517 5.05 -32.76 -5.03
C ALA A 517 3.64 -32.14 -4.87
N THR A 518 3.55 -30.89 -4.42
CA THR A 518 2.29 -30.16 -4.28
C THR A 518 1.58 -29.97 -5.63
N LEU A 519 2.29 -29.53 -6.67
CA LEU A 519 1.70 -29.21 -7.97
C LEU A 519 1.38 -30.46 -8.80
N GLU A 520 2.22 -31.50 -8.72
CA GLU A 520 1.99 -32.81 -9.35
C GLU A 520 0.76 -33.50 -8.75
N CYS A 521 0.65 -33.53 -7.41
CA CYS A 521 -0.53 -34.07 -6.71
C CYS A 521 -1.83 -33.37 -7.15
N ALA A 522 -1.76 -32.06 -7.39
CA ALA A 522 -2.89 -31.25 -7.84
C ALA A 522 -3.08 -31.23 -9.38
N SER A 523 -2.24 -31.93 -10.16
CA SER A 523 -2.28 -31.93 -11.63
C SER A 523 -2.21 -30.53 -12.27
N VAL A 524 -1.43 -29.62 -11.67
CA VAL A 524 -1.24 -28.26 -12.19
C VAL A 524 -0.12 -28.25 -13.23
N PRO A 525 -0.31 -27.67 -14.44
CA PRO A 525 0.77 -27.50 -15.41
C PRO A 525 1.83 -26.55 -14.86
N HIS A 526 3.07 -27.03 -14.72
CA HIS A 526 4.11 -26.25 -14.06
C HIS A 526 5.52 -26.46 -14.61
N CYS A 527 6.40 -25.52 -14.28
CA CYS A 527 7.84 -25.58 -14.52
C CYS A 527 8.58 -25.03 -13.29
N LEU A 528 9.63 -25.71 -12.83
CA LEU A 528 10.38 -25.28 -11.65
C LEU A 528 11.82 -24.96 -12.01
N VAL A 529 12.30 -23.85 -11.48
CA VAL A 529 13.64 -23.32 -11.74
C VAL A 529 14.32 -23.03 -10.42
N ILE A 530 15.57 -23.46 -10.27
CA ILE A 530 16.40 -23.08 -9.12
C ILE A 530 17.18 -21.83 -9.47
N GLY A 531 17.07 -20.80 -8.64
CA GLY A 531 17.87 -19.61 -8.78
C GLY A 531 17.21 -18.36 -8.23
N HIS A 532 17.72 -17.21 -8.67
CA HIS A 532 17.18 -15.91 -8.30
C HIS A 532 16.12 -15.48 -9.32
N PHE A 533 15.04 -14.86 -8.85
CA PHE A 533 13.91 -14.43 -9.69
C PHE A 533 14.28 -13.52 -10.86
N CYS A 534 15.31 -12.70 -10.68
CA CYS A 534 15.80 -11.77 -11.70
C CYS A 534 16.61 -12.45 -12.81
N ASP A 535 16.80 -13.78 -12.76
CA ASP A 535 17.51 -14.54 -13.78
C ASP A 535 16.57 -14.92 -14.93
N SER A 536 16.35 -13.96 -15.84
CA SER A 536 15.59 -14.19 -17.08
C SER A 536 16.25 -15.26 -17.98
N ALA A 537 17.57 -15.47 -17.86
CA ALA A 537 18.26 -16.54 -18.55
C ALA A 537 17.89 -17.92 -17.99
N ALA A 538 17.61 -18.05 -16.69
CA ALA A 538 17.09 -19.27 -16.11
C ALA A 538 15.69 -19.63 -16.65
N LEU A 539 14.80 -18.63 -16.80
CA LEU A 539 13.48 -18.85 -17.41
C LEU A 539 13.61 -19.29 -18.87
N ARG A 540 14.48 -18.65 -19.66
CA ARG A 540 14.75 -19.04 -21.05
C ARG A 540 15.34 -20.45 -21.16
N ARG A 541 16.26 -20.83 -20.25
CA ARG A 541 16.80 -22.20 -20.18
C ARG A 541 15.73 -23.24 -19.86
N ALA A 542 14.70 -22.84 -19.12
CA ALA A 542 13.54 -23.67 -18.81
C ALA A 542 12.45 -23.64 -19.90
N SER A 543 12.75 -23.10 -21.10
CA SER A 543 11.82 -22.97 -22.22
C SER A 543 10.57 -22.11 -21.92
N VAL A 544 10.64 -21.23 -20.92
CA VAL A 544 9.60 -20.25 -20.61
C VAL A 544 9.89 -18.97 -21.39
N ASN A 545 8.92 -18.48 -22.17
CA ASN A 545 9.04 -17.21 -22.87
C ASN A 545 8.80 -16.04 -21.88
N PRO A 546 9.82 -15.21 -21.58
CA PRO A 546 9.66 -14.08 -20.66
C PRO A 546 8.59 -13.10 -21.14
N ASP A 547 8.43 -12.92 -22.45
CA ASP A 547 7.53 -11.91 -23.01
C ASP A 547 6.04 -12.22 -22.79
N GLN A 548 5.73 -13.47 -22.46
CA GLN A 548 4.38 -13.93 -22.13
C GLN A 548 4.25 -14.33 -20.65
N THR A 549 5.23 -13.94 -19.84
CA THR A 549 5.27 -14.26 -18.41
C THR A 549 4.83 -13.06 -17.58
N LEU A 550 3.85 -13.30 -16.71
CA LEU A 550 3.50 -12.39 -15.62
C LEU A 550 4.24 -12.81 -14.35
N HIS A 551 4.94 -11.86 -13.76
CA HIS A 551 5.67 -12.07 -12.52
C HIS A 551 4.76 -11.81 -11.31
N VAL A 552 4.88 -12.60 -10.25
CA VAL A 552 4.13 -12.40 -8.98
C VAL A 552 5.11 -12.44 -7.82
N ARG A 553 5.05 -11.42 -6.98
CA ARG A 553 5.88 -11.27 -5.78
C ARG A 553 4.99 -10.86 -4.61
N MET A 554 5.06 -11.63 -3.54
CA MET A 554 4.30 -11.36 -2.32
C MET A 554 5.29 -11.26 -1.15
N LEU A 555 5.29 -10.13 -0.45
CA LEU A 555 6.14 -9.85 0.71
C LEU A 555 7.65 -9.91 0.45
N MET A 556 8.11 -9.80 -0.79
CA MET A 556 9.54 -9.96 -1.11
C MET A 556 10.35 -8.68 -0.89
N GLU A 557 9.73 -7.51 -1.05
CA GLU A 557 10.43 -6.23 -0.94
C GLU A 557 10.67 -5.87 0.52
N SER A 558 9.66 -6.12 1.36
CA SER A 558 9.77 -5.95 2.80
C SER A 558 10.68 -7.00 3.46
N THR A 559 10.88 -8.17 2.87
CA THR A 559 11.74 -9.25 3.41
C THR A 559 13.14 -9.30 2.80
N ARG A 560 13.46 -8.38 1.87
CA ARG A 560 14.75 -8.36 1.20
C ARG A 560 15.88 -8.17 2.21
N THR A 561 17.01 -8.84 1.98
CA THR A 561 18.24 -8.52 2.71
C THR A 561 18.71 -7.11 2.32
N TYR A 562 19.03 -6.28 3.31
CA TYR A 562 19.62 -4.97 3.04
C TYR A 562 20.97 -5.13 2.35
N SER A 563 21.13 -4.42 1.23
CA SER A 563 22.40 -4.21 0.54
C SER A 563 22.74 -2.73 0.60
N PRO A 564 23.93 -2.34 1.11
CA PRO A 564 24.38 -0.96 1.02
C PRO A 564 24.33 -0.44 -0.42
N PRO A 565 23.77 0.76 -0.66
CA PRO A 565 23.65 1.29 -2.00
C PRO A 565 25.02 1.62 -2.60
N LEU A 566 25.19 1.36 -3.89
CA LEU A 566 26.39 1.73 -4.64
C LEU A 566 26.46 3.24 -4.87
N ARG A 567 25.31 3.89 -5.05
CA ARG A 567 25.19 5.34 -5.22
C ARG A 567 24.77 5.98 -3.92
N GLN A 568 25.53 6.99 -3.48
CA GLN A 568 25.13 7.84 -2.38
C GLN A 568 24.27 9.00 -2.89
N LEU A 569 23.15 9.23 -2.22
CA LEU A 569 22.33 10.41 -2.43
C LEU A 569 22.93 11.58 -1.66
N ASP A 570 22.99 12.75 -2.30
CA ASP A 570 23.32 14.00 -1.62
C ASP A 570 22.28 14.25 -0.50
N ASP A 571 22.75 14.54 0.72
CA ASP A 571 21.90 14.82 1.88
C ASP A 571 20.99 16.05 1.65
N GLN A 572 21.35 16.94 0.71
CA GLN A 572 20.56 18.11 0.32
C GLN A 572 19.62 17.87 -0.88
N SER A 573 19.63 16.66 -1.46
CA SER A 573 18.77 16.32 -2.60
C SER A 573 17.29 16.26 -2.22
N ALA A 574 16.41 16.48 -3.20
CA ALA A 574 14.98 16.28 -3.05
C ALA A 574 14.64 14.83 -2.65
N ALA A 575 15.35 13.86 -3.23
CA ALA A 575 15.21 12.45 -2.86
C ALA A 575 15.57 12.17 -1.39
N ALA A 576 16.67 12.77 -0.88
CA ALA A 576 17.01 12.67 0.52
C ALA A 576 15.97 13.34 1.42
N ALA A 577 15.50 14.54 1.07
CA ALA A 577 14.46 15.24 1.82
C ALA A 577 13.16 14.42 1.91
N PHE A 578 12.75 13.78 0.81
CA PHE A 578 11.58 12.90 0.77
C PHE A 578 11.81 11.62 1.60
N ALA A 579 12.98 11.00 1.49
CA ALA A 579 13.31 9.83 2.31
C ALA A 579 13.25 10.20 3.80
N TRP A 580 13.80 11.36 4.19
CA TRP A 580 13.72 11.86 5.56
C TRP A 580 12.29 12.17 5.99
N SER A 581 11.42 12.71 5.13
CA SER A 581 10.04 13.00 5.54
C SER A 581 9.24 11.72 5.83
N HIS A 582 9.43 10.66 5.05
CA HIS A 582 8.62 9.44 5.14
C HIS A 582 9.24 8.32 6.00
N LEU A 583 10.57 8.18 6.05
CA LEU A 583 11.23 7.10 6.77
C LEU A 583 11.74 7.49 8.15
N ARG A 584 11.68 8.78 8.54
CA ARG A 584 12.24 9.25 9.82
C ARG A 584 11.69 8.51 11.05
N SER A 585 10.43 8.10 11.01
CA SER A 585 9.77 7.40 12.11
C SER A 585 9.79 5.87 11.99
N VAL A 586 10.35 5.37 10.88
CA VAL A 586 10.49 3.95 10.58
C VAL A 586 11.93 3.53 10.83
N LEU A 587 12.14 2.63 11.79
CA LEU A 587 13.47 2.07 12.03
C LEU A 587 13.79 1.09 10.89
N GLN A 588 14.86 1.38 10.14
CA GLN A 588 15.40 0.48 9.12
C GLN A 588 16.60 -0.26 9.71
N PRO A 589 16.46 -1.55 10.06
CA PRO A 589 17.54 -2.30 10.68
C PRO A 589 18.60 -2.71 9.65
N GLY A 590 19.86 -2.49 9.96
CA GLY A 590 20.99 -3.07 9.23
C GLY A 590 21.20 -4.55 9.57
N GLN A 591 22.31 -5.11 9.06
CA GLN A 591 22.59 -6.54 9.27
C GLN A 591 22.91 -6.86 10.73
N ASN A 592 23.40 -5.90 11.50
CA ASN A 592 23.66 -6.00 12.93
C ASN A 592 22.65 -5.18 13.76
N LEU A 593 21.45 -4.94 13.20
CA LEU A 593 20.40 -4.07 13.76
C LEU A 593 20.80 -2.59 13.89
N GLU A 594 21.95 -2.18 13.35
CA GLU A 594 22.38 -0.79 13.29
C GLU A 594 21.36 0.05 12.50
N PRO A 595 21.05 1.28 12.91
CA PRO A 595 20.08 2.11 12.21
C PRO A 595 20.62 2.51 10.82
N ILE A 596 19.90 2.14 9.76
CA ILE A 596 20.18 2.62 8.40
C ILE A 596 19.59 4.03 8.25
N ARG A 597 20.36 4.94 7.64
CA ARG A 597 19.86 6.28 7.35
C ARG A 597 18.75 6.23 6.29
N PRO A 598 17.65 7.00 6.43
CA PRO A 598 16.57 7.11 5.45
C PRO A 598 16.99 7.22 3.98
N ASN A 599 17.95 8.10 3.67
CA ASN A 599 18.44 8.26 2.31
C ASN A 599 19.18 7.02 1.78
N GLN A 600 19.95 6.32 2.63
CA GLN A 600 20.59 5.06 2.27
C GLN A 600 19.56 3.94 2.05
N ALA A 601 18.54 3.87 2.90
CA ALA A 601 17.46 2.90 2.76
C ALA A 601 16.66 3.12 1.45
N PHE A 602 16.36 4.37 1.12
CA PHE A 602 15.70 4.71 -0.15
C PHE A 602 16.58 4.39 -1.36
N ALA A 603 17.87 4.76 -1.33
CA ALA A 603 18.81 4.44 -2.41
C ALA A 603 18.97 2.93 -2.63
N SER A 604 19.07 2.15 -1.55
CA SER A 604 19.13 0.68 -1.60
C SER A 604 17.88 0.08 -2.25
N LEU A 605 16.70 0.61 -1.91
CA LEU A 605 15.43 0.20 -2.51
C LEU A 605 15.34 0.58 -4.00
N LEU A 606 15.78 1.78 -4.37
CA LEU A 606 15.80 2.22 -5.76
C LEU A 606 16.70 1.32 -6.63
N GLU A 607 17.91 1.01 -6.17
CA GLU A 607 18.83 0.08 -6.86
C GLU A 607 18.29 -1.35 -6.91
N HIS A 608 17.50 -1.76 -5.92
CA HIS A 608 16.75 -3.01 -5.99
C HIS A 608 15.72 -2.98 -7.13
N PHE A 609 14.90 -1.94 -7.21
CA PHE A 609 13.89 -1.82 -8.26
C PHE A 609 14.48 -1.66 -9.65
N GLU A 610 15.65 -1.03 -9.80
CA GLU A 610 16.35 -0.97 -11.08
C GLU A 610 16.76 -2.36 -11.58
N ARG A 611 17.36 -3.19 -10.71
CA ARG A 611 17.68 -4.59 -11.04
C ARG A 611 16.43 -5.39 -11.38
N LEU A 612 15.33 -5.15 -10.65
CA LEU A 612 14.04 -5.78 -10.95
C LEU A 612 13.53 -5.32 -12.33
N SER A 613 13.53 -4.02 -12.62
CA SER A 613 13.12 -3.45 -13.89
C SER A 613 13.91 -4.04 -15.06
N GLU A 614 15.23 -4.14 -14.93
CA GLU A 614 16.10 -4.78 -15.93
C GLU A 614 15.73 -6.24 -16.19
N SER A 615 15.35 -6.99 -15.15
CA SER A 615 14.92 -8.39 -15.29
C SER A 615 13.54 -8.56 -15.93
N LEU A 616 12.72 -7.49 -15.95
CA LEU A 616 11.36 -7.49 -16.47
C LEU A 616 11.27 -7.03 -17.94
N VAL A 617 12.40 -6.70 -18.58
CA VAL A 617 12.42 -6.25 -19.98
C VAL A 617 11.79 -7.29 -20.90
N GLY A 618 10.78 -6.87 -21.65
CA GLY A 618 9.99 -7.71 -22.55
C GLY A 618 8.82 -8.43 -21.88
N SER A 619 8.82 -8.58 -20.54
CA SER A 619 7.78 -9.31 -19.81
C SER A 619 6.42 -8.59 -19.72
N MET A 620 5.41 -9.29 -19.21
CA MET A 620 4.08 -8.73 -18.92
C MET A 620 4.05 -7.92 -17.61
N GLY A 621 5.20 -7.61 -17.02
CA GLY A 621 5.32 -6.89 -15.75
C GLY A 621 5.20 -7.80 -14.52
N VAL A 622 5.02 -7.19 -13.35
CA VAL A 622 5.00 -7.85 -12.04
C VAL A 622 3.78 -7.42 -11.20
N CYS A 623 3.01 -8.37 -10.70
CA CYS A 623 2.06 -8.15 -9.62
C CYS A 623 2.83 -8.16 -8.30
N LEU A 624 2.96 -6.98 -7.69
CA LEU A 624 3.63 -6.76 -6.42
C LEU A 624 2.58 -6.66 -5.31
N ALA A 625 2.63 -7.56 -4.32
CA ALA A 625 1.77 -7.56 -3.16
C ALA A 625 2.62 -7.37 -1.90
N GLU A 626 2.55 -6.18 -1.30
CA GLU A 626 3.41 -5.80 -0.18
C GLU A 626 2.62 -5.27 1.02
N VAL A 627 3.27 -5.31 2.18
CA VAL A 627 2.78 -4.69 3.42
C VAL A 627 3.73 -3.54 3.73
N SER A 628 3.20 -2.33 3.88
CA SER A 628 4.03 -1.16 4.14
C SER A 628 4.41 -1.05 5.62
N ALA A 629 5.47 -0.29 5.90
CA ALA A 629 5.72 0.24 7.24
C ALA A 629 4.77 1.40 7.56
N PHE A 630 4.55 1.66 8.85
CA PHE A 630 3.73 2.77 9.34
C PHE A 630 4.59 3.92 9.86
N GLU A 631 4.16 5.15 9.57
CA GLU A 631 4.74 6.34 10.17
C GLU A 631 4.24 6.50 11.62
N ALA A 632 5.11 6.92 12.55
CA ALA A 632 4.79 6.98 13.98
C ALA A 632 3.63 7.95 14.32
N SER A 633 3.49 9.05 13.57
CA SER A 633 2.37 10.00 13.68
C SER A 633 1.02 9.35 13.35
N SER A 634 1.02 8.36 12.45
CA SER A 634 -0.17 7.57 12.10
C SER A 634 -0.46 6.46 13.11
N ASN A 635 0.58 5.88 13.72
CA ASN A 635 0.44 4.77 14.67
C ASN A 635 -0.37 5.12 15.92
N VAL A 636 -0.28 6.37 16.40
CA VAL A 636 -1.05 6.83 17.57
C VAL A 636 -2.55 6.86 17.29
N ASN A 637 -2.93 7.22 16.07
CA ASN A 637 -4.33 7.27 15.68
C ASN A 637 -4.97 5.87 15.49
N CYS A 638 -4.14 4.84 15.33
CA CYS A 638 -4.56 3.46 15.05
C CYS A 638 -4.31 2.49 16.22
N LEU A 639 -3.92 2.94 17.42
CA LEU A 639 -3.64 2.07 18.58
C LEU A 639 -4.79 1.11 18.95
N HIS A 640 -6.04 1.50 18.73
CA HIS A 640 -7.21 0.66 19.01
C HIS A 640 -7.61 -0.28 17.85
N GLU A 641 -7.10 -0.05 16.63
CA GLU A 641 -7.46 -0.81 15.43
C GLU A 641 -6.27 -1.57 14.81
N GLY A 642 -5.03 -1.27 15.23
CA GLY A 642 -3.82 -1.54 14.48
C GLY A 642 -2.98 -2.71 14.99
N VAL A 643 -3.07 -3.82 14.27
CA VAL A 643 -2.08 -4.92 14.22
C VAL A 643 -0.66 -4.41 13.85
N ALA A 644 -0.59 -3.20 13.28
CA ALA A 644 0.57 -2.47 12.80
C ALA A 644 1.74 -2.33 13.78
N LEU A 645 1.47 -2.00 15.04
CA LEU A 645 2.51 -1.50 15.95
C LEU A 645 3.47 -2.61 16.42
N TYR A 646 2.91 -3.77 16.77
CA TYR A 646 3.72 -4.93 17.14
C TYR A 646 4.35 -5.59 15.91
N GLN A 647 3.69 -5.52 14.74
CA GLN A 647 4.26 -5.99 13.47
C GLN A 647 5.50 -5.20 13.08
N ASP A 648 5.52 -3.89 13.27
CA ASP A 648 6.70 -3.06 13.05
C ASP A 648 7.87 -3.45 13.95
N LEU A 649 7.61 -3.76 15.22
CA LEU A 649 8.63 -4.24 16.14
C LEU A 649 9.21 -5.59 15.66
N PHE A 650 8.34 -6.53 15.26
CA PHE A 650 8.81 -7.80 14.68
C PHE A 650 9.64 -7.62 13.42
N ARG A 651 9.20 -6.76 12.49
CA ARG A 651 9.99 -6.44 11.28
C ARG A 651 11.39 -5.99 11.62
N CYS A 652 11.54 -5.11 12.61
CA CYS A 652 12.84 -4.63 13.04
C CYS A 652 13.72 -5.76 13.57
N ILE A 653 13.18 -6.61 14.44
CA ILE A 653 13.90 -7.74 15.06
C ILE A 653 14.38 -8.75 14.01
N PHE A 654 13.52 -9.04 13.02
CA PHE A 654 13.83 -9.96 11.93
C PHE A 654 14.52 -9.27 10.73
N ARG A 655 14.95 -8.00 10.89
CA ARG A 655 15.73 -7.24 9.90
C ARG A 655 15.02 -6.97 8.57
N HIS A 656 13.69 -6.99 8.58
CA HIS A 656 12.87 -6.63 7.44
C HIS A 656 13.01 -5.14 7.10
N GLN A 657 12.80 -4.85 5.83
CA GLN A 657 13.10 -3.59 5.19
C GLN A 657 11.83 -2.94 4.66
N ALA A 658 10.73 -3.12 5.40
CA ALA A 658 9.44 -2.54 5.05
C ALA A 658 9.55 -1.02 5.03
N VAL A 659 9.00 -0.40 3.99
CA VAL A 659 8.96 1.07 3.83
C VAL A 659 7.50 1.52 3.67
N PRO A 660 7.18 2.80 3.90
CA PRO A 660 5.88 3.35 3.55
C PRO A 660 5.57 3.13 2.06
N ALA A 661 4.29 2.95 1.73
CA ALA A 661 3.87 2.64 0.36
C ALA A 661 4.22 3.76 -0.64
N SER A 662 4.21 5.03 -0.20
CA SER A 662 4.66 6.17 -1.01
C SER A 662 6.13 6.05 -1.41
N VAL A 663 6.99 5.60 -0.49
CA VAL A 663 8.43 5.36 -0.71
C VAL A 663 8.63 4.21 -1.70
N LEU A 664 7.87 3.12 -1.55
CA LEU A 664 7.89 1.99 -2.47
C LEU A 664 7.49 2.43 -3.89
N ALA A 665 6.41 3.19 -4.03
CA ALA A 665 5.89 3.67 -5.31
C ALA A 665 6.86 4.64 -6.01
N LEU A 666 7.48 5.57 -5.27
CA LEU A 666 8.45 6.50 -5.84
C LEU A 666 9.74 5.78 -6.28
N ALA A 667 10.24 4.83 -5.48
CA ALA A 667 11.41 4.04 -5.84
C ALA A 667 11.16 3.19 -7.10
N ALA A 668 9.99 2.56 -7.20
CA ALA A 668 9.58 1.82 -8.39
C ALA A 668 9.51 2.73 -9.64
N ALA A 669 8.89 3.92 -9.52
CA ALA A 669 8.80 4.88 -10.60
C ALA A 669 10.18 5.41 -11.06
N GLY A 670 11.10 5.59 -10.11
CA GLY A 670 12.50 5.94 -10.38
C GLY A 670 13.27 4.87 -11.17
N ALA A 671 12.84 3.60 -11.07
CA ALA A 671 13.34 2.49 -11.86
C ALA A 671 12.57 2.26 -13.18
N GLY A 672 11.57 3.10 -13.48
CA GLY A 672 10.72 2.98 -14.66
C GLY A 672 9.61 1.92 -14.53
N LEU A 673 9.27 1.51 -13.30
CA LEU A 673 8.15 0.61 -13.01
C LEU A 673 6.96 1.43 -12.52
N LEU A 674 5.89 1.44 -13.31
CA LEU A 674 4.67 2.19 -13.02
C LEU A 674 3.46 1.25 -13.02
N PRO A 675 2.40 1.55 -12.25
CA PRO A 675 1.16 0.78 -12.33
C PRO A 675 0.62 0.73 -13.76
N ALA A 676 0.17 -0.45 -14.20
CA ALA A 676 -0.47 -0.60 -15.51
C ALA A 676 -1.77 0.21 -15.62
N SER A 677 -2.47 0.38 -14.49
CA SER A 677 -3.63 1.23 -14.34
C SER A 677 -3.74 1.71 -12.91
N LEU A 678 -3.93 3.01 -12.72
CA LEU A 678 -4.11 3.60 -11.39
C LEU A 678 -5.33 3.02 -10.67
N GLY A 679 -6.46 2.87 -11.37
CA GLY A 679 -7.70 2.34 -10.80
C GLY A 679 -7.67 0.85 -10.49
N ALA A 680 -6.63 0.13 -10.91
CA ALA A 680 -6.40 -1.26 -10.56
C ALA A 680 -5.51 -1.42 -9.31
N VAL A 681 -4.89 -0.34 -8.82
CA VAL A 681 -4.12 -0.37 -7.57
C VAL A 681 -5.08 -0.58 -6.41
N ARG A 682 -4.76 -1.54 -5.55
CA ARG A 682 -5.56 -1.88 -4.36
C ARG A 682 -4.79 -1.51 -3.10
N THR A 683 -5.47 -0.84 -2.18
CA THR A 683 -4.99 -0.50 -0.85
C THR A 683 -6.03 -0.89 0.21
N ASP A 684 -5.59 -1.28 1.40
CA ASP A 684 -6.44 -1.72 2.52
C ASP A 684 -6.04 -1.00 3.83
N PRO A 685 -7.02 -0.56 4.66
CA PRO A 685 -8.46 -0.80 4.58
C PRO A 685 -9.22 0.25 3.78
N SER A 686 -10.03 -0.23 2.82
CA SER A 686 -10.92 0.61 2.01
C SER A 686 -12.15 1.15 2.77
N ALA A 687 -12.37 0.72 4.02
CA ALA A 687 -13.59 1.01 4.79
C ALA A 687 -13.36 1.28 6.30
N SER A 688 -12.15 1.65 6.72
CA SER A 688 -11.85 1.97 8.12
C SER A 688 -12.38 3.35 8.52
N ARG A 689 -12.84 3.50 9.78
CA ARG A 689 -13.29 4.77 10.39
C ARG A 689 -12.17 5.81 10.49
N TYR A 690 -10.92 5.36 10.39
CA TYR A 690 -9.71 6.19 10.35
C TYR A 690 -9.00 6.04 8.99
N PRO A 691 -8.42 7.11 8.42
CA PRO A 691 -7.81 7.12 7.08
C PRO A 691 -6.45 6.41 7.04
N CYS A 692 -6.35 5.17 7.51
CA CYS A 692 -5.13 4.37 7.43
C CYS A 692 -5.02 3.72 6.04
N ARG A 693 -4.78 4.52 4.99
CA ARG A 693 -4.94 4.12 3.56
C ARG A 693 -3.86 3.20 2.97
N SER A 694 -3.01 2.54 3.74
CA SER A 694 -1.77 2.00 3.13
C SER A 694 -1.17 0.73 3.75
N CYS A 695 -1.85 0.01 4.64
CA CYS A 695 -1.29 -1.18 5.29
C CYS A 695 -0.82 -2.23 4.26
N HIS A 696 -1.61 -2.40 3.20
CA HIS A 696 -1.38 -3.34 2.12
C HIS A 696 -1.44 -2.61 0.78
N ALA A 697 -0.53 -2.92 -0.14
CA ALA A 697 -0.57 -2.41 -1.50
C ALA A 697 -0.39 -3.56 -2.49
N VAL A 698 -1.35 -3.68 -3.42
CA VAL A 698 -1.24 -4.58 -4.57
C VAL A 698 -1.29 -3.76 -5.85
N SER A 699 -0.27 -3.92 -6.68
CA SER A 699 -0.17 -3.23 -7.97
C SER A 699 0.42 -4.15 -9.03
N HIS A 700 -0.16 -4.10 -10.23
CA HIS A 700 0.46 -4.64 -11.43
C HIS A 700 1.39 -3.57 -12.00
N LEU A 701 2.69 -3.70 -11.73
CA LEU A 701 3.73 -2.82 -12.21
C LEU A 701 4.25 -3.29 -13.57
N VAL A 702 4.42 -2.34 -14.48
CA VAL A 702 4.88 -2.57 -15.85
C VAL A 702 6.01 -1.61 -16.15
N GLN A 703 6.97 -2.10 -16.91
CA GLN A 703 8.11 -1.28 -17.31
C GLN A 703 7.65 -0.21 -18.31
N ARG A 704 8.19 1.00 -18.14
CA ARG A 704 8.08 2.12 -19.08
C ARG A 704 9.45 2.45 -19.65
N PRO A 705 9.52 3.01 -20.87
CA PRO A 705 10.79 3.41 -21.48
C PRO A 705 11.39 4.66 -20.80
N PHE A 706 10.68 5.29 -19.87
CA PHE A 706 11.08 6.47 -19.13
C PHE A 706 11.05 6.23 -17.62
N ARG A 707 11.71 7.08 -16.86
CA ARG A 707 11.78 7.04 -15.40
C ARG A 707 11.24 8.34 -14.81
N ILE A 708 10.47 8.24 -13.74
CA ILE A 708 9.94 9.42 -13.02
C ILE A 708 10.63 9.51 -11.66
N ARG A 709 11.19 10.67 -11.35
CA ARG A 709 11.87 10.96 -10.08
C ARG A 709 11.49 12.35 -9.56
N LEU A 710 11.91 12.66 -8.34
CA LEU A 710 11.82 14.03 -7.82
C LEU A 710 12.73 14.97 -8.63
N ALA A 711 12.26 16.20 -8.79
CA ALA A 711 12.99 17.28 -9.44
C ALA A 711 14.09 17.81 -8.52
N GLU A 712 15.31 17.92 -9.03
CA GLU A 712 16.45 18.45 -8.30
C GLU A 712 16.73 19.89 -8.75
N LEU A 713 17.37 20.70 -7.89
CA LEU A 713 17.75 22.07 -8.27
C LEU A 713 18.70 22.09 -9.48
N SER A 714 19.50 21.03 -9.66
CA SER A 714 20.37 20.86 -10.83
C SER A 714 19.61 20.69 -12.14
N ASP A 715 18.33 20.32 -12.11
CA ASP A 715 17.49 20.18 -13.31
C ASP A 715 17.01 21.54 -13.85
N LEU A 716 17.23 22.65 -13.12
CA LEU A 716 16.71 23.97 -13.46
C LEU A 716 17.02 24.40 -14.92
N PRO A 717 18.25 24.23 -15.47
CA PRO A 717 18.54 24.59 -16.85
C PRO A 717 17.67 23.84 -17.88
N ASP A 718 17.50 22.53 -17.68
CA ASP A 718 16.67 21.68 -18.55
C ASP A 718 15.18 22.01 -18.40
N LEU A 719 14.74 22.38 -17.19
CA LEU A 719 13.36 22.80 -16.92
C LEU A 719 13.02 24.14 -17.59
N VAL A 720 13.97 25.08 -17.66
CA VAL A 720 13.79 26.35 -18.39
C VAL A 720 13.62 26.09 -19.88
N GLU A 721 14.42 25.18 -20.45
CA GLU A 721 14.26 24.79 -21.85
C GLU A 721 12.94 24.05 -22.10
N LEU A 722 12.55 23.15 -21.20
CA LEU A 722 11.25 22.48 -21.27
C LEU A 722 10.09 23.49 -21.23
N GLU A 723 10.16 24.51 -20.39
CA GLU A 723 9.14 25.56 -20.29
C GLU A 723 9.04 26.36 -21.59
N ARG A 724 10.19 26.62 -22.25
CA ARG A 724 10.24 27.28 -23.56
C ARG A 724 9.54 26.46 -24.65
N LEU A 725 9.71 25.14 -24.62
CA LEU A 725 9.12 24.19 -25.56
C LEU A 725 7.61 23.97 -25.31
N ALA A 726 7.19 23.91 -24.04
CA ALA A 726 5.83 23.55 -23.66
C ALA A 726 4.84 24.74 -23.69
N TRP A 727 5.31 25.97 -23.49
CA TRP A 727 4.44 27.14 -23.32
C TRP A 727 4.78 28.30 -24.25
N ALA A 728 3.74 29.04 -24.66
CA ALA A 728 3.89 30.33 -25.34
C ALA A 728 4.57 31.35 -24.42
N GLU A 729 5.32 32.29 -25.00
CA GLU A 729 6.21 33.21 -24.27
C GLU A 729 5.53 33.92 -23.09
N HIS A 730 4.33 34.46 -23.28
CA HIS A 730 3.59 35.19 -22.25
C HIS A 730 3.03 34.29 -21.12
N LEU A 731 3.06 32.96 -21.29
CA LEU A 731 2.59 32.00 -20.29
C LEU A 731 3.75 31.40 -19.48
N ARG A 732 4.99 31.45 -19.97
CA ARG A 732 6.12 30.76 -19.32
C ARG A 732 6.35 31.26 -17.88
N ALA A 733 6.63 30.33 -16.97
CA ALA A 733 7.20 30.70 -15.68
C ALA A 733 8.68 31.11 -15.87
N PRO A 734 9.12 32.24 -15.30
CA PRO A 734 10.52 32.64 -15.37
C PRO A 734 11.41 31.72 -14.51
N PRO A 735 12.73 31.65 -14.78
CA PRO A 735 13.64 30.73 -14.08
C PRO A 735 13.61 30.86 -12.56
N GLU A 736 13.43 32.07 -12.03
CA GLU A 736 13.38 32.34 -10.60
C GLU A 736 12.14 31.70 -9.95
N VAL A 737 11.01 31.66 -10.66
CA VAL A 737 9.78 31.01 -10.19
C VAL A 737 9.95 29.50 -10.21
N LEU A 738 10.59 28.94 -11.23
CA LEU A 738 10.90 27.51 -11.28
C LEU A 738 11.84 27.11 -10.14
N ALA A 739 12.93 27.88 -9.91
CA ALA A 739 13.84 27.66 -8.80
C ALA A 739 13.12 27.74 -7.44
N THR A 740 12.24 28.73 -7.26
CA THR A 740 11.43 28.87 -6.04
C THR A 740 10.55 27.63 -5.82
N ARG A 741 9.89 27.11 -6.86
CA ARG A 741 9.07 25.88 -6.73
C ARG A 741 9.90 24.69 -6.23
N LEU A 742 11.10 24.49 -6.78
CA LEU A 742 12.00 23.41 -6.39
C LEU A 742 12.49 23.55 -4.95
N GLN A 743 12.80 24.77 -4.52
CA GLN A 743 13.31 25.05 -3.18
C GLN A 743 12.22 25.03 -2.10
N THR A 744 11.02 25.53 -2.42
CA THR A 744 9.91 25.62 -1.48
C THR A 744 9.26 24.26 -1.24
N SER A 745 9.12 23.42 -2.27
CA SER A 745 8.50 22.10 -2.14
C SER A 745 9.32 20.98 -2.79
N PRO A 746 10.55 20.70 -2.30
CA PRO A 746 11.46 19.75 -2.93
C PRO A 746 10.89 18.32 -2.97
N THR A 747 10.03 17.94 -2.02
CA THR A 747 9.49 16.58 -1.90
C THR A 747 8.26 16.30 -2.75
N THR A 748 7.77 17.27 -3.53
CA THR A 748 6.54 17.10 -4.32
C THR A 748 6.75 17.21 -5.82
N ASN A 749 7.71 17.99 -6.31
CA ASN A 749 7.90 18.21 -7.75
C ASN A 749 8.47 16.97 -8.45
N LEU A 750 7.90 16.57 -9.58
CA LEU A 750 8.31 15.39 -10.34
C LEU A 750 8.88 15.77 -11.71
N VAL A 751 9.90 15.05 -12.15
CA VAL A 751 10.45 15.10 -13.51
C VAL A 751 10.47 13.72 -14.14
N CYS A 752 10.29 13.68 -15.46
CA CYS A 752 10.39 12.49 -16.26
C CYS A 752 11.65 12.54 -17.12
N THR A 753 12.42 11.44 -17.10
CA THR A 753 13.63 11.30 -17.90
C THR A 753 13.50 10.14 -18.90
N LEU A 754 13.93 10.37 -20.13
CA LEU A 754 13.99 9.39 -21.20
C LEU A 754 15.42 9.37 -21.74
N ASN A 755 16.09 8.21 -21.69
CA ASN A 755 17.51 8.07 -22.07
C ASN A 755 18.43 9.11 -21.40
N GLY A 756 18.17 9.41 -20.12
CA GLY A 756 18.93 10.38 -19.33
C GLY A 756 18.60 11.86 -19.60
N ARG A 757 17.72 12.18 -20.56
CA ARG A 757 17.28 13.55 -20.84
C ARG A 757 15.95 13.86 -20.16
N LEU A 758 15.81 15.06 -19.60
CA LEU A 758 14.56 15.55 -19.04
C LEU A 758 13.57 15.86 -20.18
N VAL A 759 12.39 15.25 -20.12
CA VAL A 759 11.38 15.37 -21.19
C VAL A 759 10.02 15.88 -20.70
N ALA A 760 9.76 15.84 -19.39
CA ALA A 760 8.55 16.38 -18.81
C ALA A 760 8.73 16.70 -17.32
N ALA A 761 7.88 17.58 -16.78
CA ALA A 761 7.84 17.97 -15.38
C ALA A 761 6.40 18.20 -14.92
N LEU A 762 6.14 17.89 -13.64
CA LEU A 762 4.91 18.23 -12.93
C LEU A 762 5.29 18.95 -11.64
N PHE A 763 4.95 20.24 -11.57
CA PHE A 763 5.16 21.08 -10.40
C PHE A 763 3.97 21.01 -9.46
N MET A 764 4.26 20.83 -8.18
CA MET A 764 3.28 20.61 -7.14
C MET A 764 3.67 21.32 -5.85
N GLN A 765 2.70 21.46 -4.95
CA GLN A 765 2.93 21.88 -3.58
C GLN A 765 1.82 21.37 -2.68
N ARG A 766 2.06 21.41 -1.36
CA ARG A 766 1.03 21.19 -0.35
C ARG A 766 0.45 22.51 0.14
N ILE A 767 -0.87 22.60 0.27
CA ILE A 767 -1.60 23.75 0.83
C ILE A 767 -2.55 23.27 1.94
N SER A 768 -3.00 24.18 2.80
CA SER A 768 -3.87 23.84 3.93
C SER A 768 -5.31 23.62 3.50
N SER A 769 -5.82 24.46 2.58
CA SER A 769 -7.22 24.43 2.16
C SER A 769 -7.45 24.96 0.74
N GLU A 770 -8.64 24.70 0.16
CA GLU A 770 -9.04 25.29 -1.13
C GLU A 770 -9.17 26.83 -1.07
N ALA A 771 -9.34 27.42 0.11
CA ALA A 771 -9.44 28.87 0.28
C ALA A 771 -8.11 29.58 0.02
N ASP A 772 -6.98 28.87 0.21
CA ASP A 772 -5.65 29.43 -0.04
C ASP A 772 -5.47 29.83 -1.51
N ILE A 773 -6.25 29.21 -2.42
CA ILE A 773 -6.20 29.44 -3.87
C ILE A 773 -6.74 30.83 -4.25
N ASP A 774 -7.67 31.40 -3.45
CA ASP A 774 -8.28 32.70 -3.76
C ASP A 774 -7.32 33.88 -3.67
N GLN A 775 -6.19 33.69 -2.98
CA GLN A 775 -5.15 34.70 -2.82
C GLN A 775 -3.92 34.43 -3.70
N GLN A 776 -3.99 33.45 -4.60
CA GLN A 776 -2.87 33.03 -5.44
C GLN A 776 -2.95 33.57 -6.85
N THR A 777 -1.78 33.89 -7.41
CA THR A 777 -1.56 33.90 -8.85
C THR A 777 -0.70 32.70 -9.25
N PHE A 778 -0.69 32.34 -10.53
CA PHE A 778 0.12 31.24 -11.08
C PHE A 778 1.62 31.37 -10.75
N LEU A 779 2.15 32.60 -10.76
CA LEU A 779 3.56 32.87 -10.47
C LEU A 779 3.86 32.83 -8.97
N ASP A 780 2.90 33.25 -8.14
CA ASP A 780 3.06 33.36 -6.68
C ASP A 780 2.58 32.14 -5.89
N ALA A 781 2.10 31.09 -6.56
CA ALA A 781 1.49 29.92 -5.93
C ALA A 781 2.34 29.35 -4.77
N SER A 782 3.67 29.33 -4.92
CA SER A 782 4.63 28.85 -3.90
C SER A 782 4.52 29.53 -2.53
N LYS A 783 3.97 30.76 -2.44
CA LYS A 783 3.80 31.49 -1.18
C LYS A 783 2.79 30.82 -0.22
N SER A 784 1.86 30.03 -0.76
CA SER A 784 0.85 29.32 0.05
C SER A 784 1.31 27.93 0.50
N HIS A 785 2.56 27.54 0.21
CA HIS A 785 3.04 26.22 0.58
C HIS A 785 3.08 26.03 2.10
N VAL A 786 2.53 24.90 2.56
CA VAL A 786 2.65 24.44 3.94
C VAL A 786 3.11 22.99 3.90
N ALA A 787 4.24 22.68 4.53
CA ALA A 787 4.82 21.32 4.53
C ALA A 787 3.83 20.24 5.03
N ALA A 788 3.04 20.58 6.05
CA ALA A 788 1.97 19.72 6.61
C ALA A 788 0.58 19.98 5.99
N GLY A 789 0.51 20.68 4.85
CA GLY A 789 -0.75 20.99 4.17
C GLY A 789 -1.48 19.72 3.75
N LYS A 790 -2.82 19.73 3.87
CA LYS A 790 -3.69 18.56 3.65
C LYS A 790 -4.09 18.35 2.19
N LEU A 791 -3.87 19.33 1.33
CA LEU A 791 -4.21 19.25 -0.09
C LEU A 791 -2.96 19.33 -0.94
N LEU A 792 -2.84 18.41 -1.91
CA LEU A 792 -1.81 18.45 -2.94
C LEU A 792 -2.28 19.30 -4.12
N GLN A 793 -1.68 20.46 -4.34
CA GLN A 793 -1.98 21.35 -5.45
C GLN A 793 -1.06 21.09 -6.64
N PHE A 794 -1.63 20.80 -7.80
CA PHE A 794 -0.90 20.75 -9.07
C PHE A 794 -0.84 22.16 -9.65
N ILE A 795 0.38 22.63 -9.93
CA ILE A 795 0.64 23.98 -10.41
C ILE A 795 0.75 23.99 -11.94
N ALA A 796 1.60 23.12 -12.50
CA ALA A 796 1.84 23.06 -13.93
C ALA A 796 2.35 21.67 -14.35
N ILE A 797 1.93 21.21 -15.53
CA ILE A 797 2.50 20.06 -16.22
C ILE A 797 3.10 20.57 -17.53
N SER A 798 4.38 20.32 -17.73
CA SER A 798 5.11 20.68 -18.95
C SER A 798 5.68 19.39 -19.56
N ALA A 799 5.50 19.18 -20.86
CA ALA A 799 6.05 18.02 -21.57
C ALA A 799 6.61 18.48 -22.92
N ASN A 800 7.74 17.89 -23.33
CA ASN A 800 8.32 18.15 -24.64
C ASN A 800 7.35 17.60 -25.71
N PRO A 801 6.93 18.43 -26.69
CA PRO A 801 6.02 17.98 -27.75
C PRO A 801 6.49 16.75 -28.52
N GLU A 802 7.81 16.51 -28.63
CA GLU A 802 8.38 15.35 -29.33
C GLU A 802 8.01 14.01 -28.69
N VAL A 803 7.65 14.00 -27.40
CA VAL A 803 7.28 12.78 -26.65
C VAL A 803 5.78 12.65 -26.39
N ASN A 804 4.94 13.45 -27.07
CA ASN A 804 3.48 13.42 -26.90
C ASN A 804 2.88 12.01 -27.12
N GLY A 805 3.45 11.21 -28.03
CA GLY A 805 3.00 9.83 -28.28
C GLY A 805 3.16 8.86 -27.10
N LEU A 806 3.92 9.23 -26.05
CA LEU A 806 4.17 8.41 -24.86
C LEU A 806 3.22 8.71 -23.70
N ASN A 807 2.32 9.68 -23.82
CA ASN A 807 1.34 10.06 -22.78
C ASN A 807 1.96 10.41 -21.40
N ILE A 808 3.19 10.94 -21.38
CA ILE A 808 3.95 11.16 -20.13
C ILE A 808 3.21 12.08 -19.14
N GLY A 809 2.48 13.10 -19.62
CA GLY A 809 1.68 13.97 -18.76
C GLY A 809 0.61 13.21 -17.96
N SER A 810 -0.03 12.21 -18.57
CA SER A 810 -1.00 11.34 -17.90
C SER A 810 -0.34 10.45 -16.85
N GLU A 811 0.86 9.94 -17.13
CA GLU A 811 1.64 9.09 -16.21
C GLU A 811 2.16 9.89 -15.01
N LEU A 812 2.68 11.11 -15.22
CA LEU A 812 3.07 12.03 -14.15
C LEU A 812 1.89 12.34 -13.22
N ARG A 813 0.73 12.68 -13.78
CA ARG A 813 -0.48 12.89 -13.00
C ARG A 813 -0.89 11.64 -12.23
N SER A 814 -0.88 10.49 -12.88
CA SER A 814 -1.30 9.23 -12.26
C SER A 814 -0.42 8.89 -11.06
N LEU A 815 0.90 9.04 -11.20
CA LEU A 815 1.85 8.85 -10.10
C LEU A 815 1.64 9.87 -8.98
N ALA A 816 1.44 11.15 -9.30
CA ALA A 816 1.18 12.17 -8.29
C ALA A 816 -0.08 11.90 -7.47
N LEU A 817 -1.17 11.48 -8.12
CA LEU A 817 -2.40 11.09 -7.43
C LEU A 817 -2.20 9.82 -6.59
N LEU A 818 -1.42 8.86 -7.07
CA LEU A 818 -1.05 7.68 -6.29
C LEU A 818 -0.25 8.06 -5.04
N LEU A 819 0.79 8.89 -5.16
CA LEU A 819 1.58 9.35 -4.02
C LEU A 819 0.70 10.10 -3.01
N GLY A 820 -0.21 10.95 -3.49
CA GLY A 820 -1.19 11.63 -2.64
C GLY A 820 -2.19 10.69 -1.97
N HIS A 821 -2.58 9.58 -2.61
CA HIS A 821 -3.44 8.57 -2.01
C HIS A 821 -2.71 7.77 -0.92
N LEU A 822 -1.42 7.48 -1.13
CA LEU A 822 -0.60 6.68 -0.22
C LEU A 822 -0.09 7.47 0.99
N ASP A 823 0.04 8.80 0.88
CA ASP A 823 0.35 9.70 1.99
C ASP A 823 -0.92 10.01 2.82
N GLN A 824 -0.95 9.49 4.05
CA GLN A 824 -2.09 9.59 4.95
C GLN A 824 -2.37 11.01 5.45
N SER A 825 -1.40 11.91 5.33
CA SER A 825 -1.56 13.32 5.69
C SER A 825 -2.24 14.15 4.59
N ILE A 826 -2.50 13.54 3.42
CA ILE A 826 -3.16 14.18 2.27
C ILE A 826 -4.62 13.71 2.17
N GLU A 827 -5.54 14.66 2.14
CA GLU A 827 -7.00 14.41 2.08
C GLU A 827 -7.55 14.49 0.65
N GLY A 828 -6.82 15.13 -0.27
CA GLY A 828 -7.21 15.25 -1.67
C GLY A 828 -6.20 16.03 -2.50
N ALA A 829 -6.44 16.11 -3.81
CA ALA A 829 -5.62 16.91 -4.72
C ALA A 829 -6.47 17.92 -5.48
N VAL A 830 -5.88 19.06 -5.81
CA VAL A 830 -6.52 20.17 -6.52
C VAL A 830 -5.61 20.68 -7.63
N ALA A 831 -6.18 21.28 -8.66
CA ALA A 831 -5.42 21.98 -9.69
C ALA A 831 -6.21 23.19 -10.17
N VAL A 832 -5.52 24.29 -10.46
CA VAL A 832 -6.13 25.41 -11.20
C VAL A 832 -5.67 25.29 -12.64
N THR A 833 -6.57 24.80 -13.48
CA THR A 833 -6.32 24.56 -14.90
C THR A 833 -6.83 25.71 -15.78
N ARG A 834 -6.69 25.60 -17.09
CA ARG A 834 -7.19 26.56 -18.07
C ARG A 834 -8.02 25.87 -19.15
N ALA A 835 -8.85 26.62 -19.87
CA ALA A 835 -9.36 26.12 -21.14
C ALA A 835 -8.31 26.36 -22.24
N ARG A 836 -8.23 25.42 -23.18
CA ARG A 836 -7.37 25.52 -24.37
C ARG A 836 -8.11 26.17 -25.53
N SER A 837 -9.38 25.83 -25.71
CA SER A 837 -10.13 26.23 -26.90
C SER A 837 -11.01 27.47 -26.71
N PHE A 838 -11.07 28.00 -25.48
CA PHE A 838 -11.78 29.25 -25.20
C PHE A 838 -10.90 30.47 -25.48
N HIS A 839 -11.46 31.45 -26.21
CA HIS A 839 -10.79 32.71 -26.53
C HIS A 839 -11.73 33.88 -26.23
N SER A 840 -11.46 34.60 -25.14
CA SER A 840 -12.28 35.67 -24.59
C SER A 840 -12.57 36.79 -25.59
N ALA A 841 -11.60 37.12 -26.46
CA ALA A 841 -11.73 38.16 -27.47
C ALA A 841 -12.72 37.84 -28.60
N ASN A 842 -12.97 36.55 -28.85
CA ASN A 842 -13.82 36.07 -29.95
C ASN A 842 -15.06 35.30 -29.45
N ALA A 843 -15.14 35.05 -28.14
CA ALA A 843 -16.23 34.32 -27.53
C ALA A 843 -17.46 35.23 -27.38
N GLY A 844 -18.49 34.98 -28.19
CA GLY A 844 -19.84 35.52 -27.94
C GLY A 844 -20.54 34.89 -26.72
N GLN A 845 -19.81 34.21 -25.83
CA GLN A 845 -20.31 33.39 -24.73
C GLN A 845 -19.44 33.61 -23.48
N ASP A 846 -20.07 33.61 -22.30
CA ASP A 846 -19.39 33.72 -21.00
C ASP A 846 -18.54 32.48 -20.67
N PHE A 847 -17.43 32.67 -19.95
CA PHE A 847 -16.50 31.58 -19.63
C PHE A 847 -17.11 30.52 -18.70
N GLN A 848 -17.99 30.93 -17.77
CA GLN A 848 -18.70 29.99 -16.90
C GLN A 848 -19.62 29.10 -17.73
N ASP A 849 -20.31 29.66 -18.73
CA ASP A 849 -21.17 28.89 -19.62
C ASP A 849 -20.39 27.90 -20.49
N TYR A 850 -19.18 28.28 -20.93
CA TYR A 850 -18.27 27.38 -21.64
C TYR A 850 -17.87 26.19 -20.76
N VAL A 851 -17.41 26.44 -19.53
CA VAL A 851 -17.03 25.36 -18.59
C VAL A 851 -18.24 24.49 -18.21
N ASN A 852 -19.42 25.09 -18.01
CA ASN A 852 -20.66 24.35 -17.76
C ASN A 852 -21.04 23.45 -18.94
N ALA A 853 -20.88 23.94 -20.17
CA ALA A 853 -21.10 23.14 -21.36
C ALA A 853 -20.13 21.95 -21.44
N HIS A 854 -18.88 22.12 -21.02
CA HIS A 854 -17.92 21.02 -20.93
C HIS A 854 -18.35 19.97 -19.89
N VAL A 855 -18.68 20.40 -18.68
CA VAL A 855 -19.12 19.52 -17.58
C VAL A 855 -20.38 18.74 -17.94
N GLN A 856 -21.28 19.35 -18.73
CA GLN A 856 -22.50 18.72 -19.23
C GLN A 856 -22.27 17.83 -20.47
N GLY A 857 -21.04 17.73 -20.98
CA GLY A 857 -20.70 16.96 -22.18
C GLY A 857 -21.20 17.57 -23.49
N ARG A 858 -21.62 18.85 -23.49
CA ARG A 858 -22.06 19.57 -24.70
C ARG A 858 -20.88 20.00 -25.57
N ILE A 859 -19.72 20.26 -24.95
CA ILE A 859 -18.45 20.55 -25.61
C ILE A 859 -17.32 19.77 -24.94
N VAL A 860 -16.19 19.62 -25.60
CA VAL A 860 -14.99 18.98 -25.02
C VAL A 860 -13.82 19.96 -25.13
N ASP A 861 -13.33 20.46 -23.99
CA ASP A 861 -12.06 21.18 -23.94
C ASP A 861 -10.95 20.18 -23.61
N GLY A 862 -9.85 20.20 -24.36
CA GLY A 862 -8.77 19.22 -24.22
C GLY A 862 -8.04 19.28 -22.87
N VAL A 863 -7.91 20.47 -22.26
CA VAL A 863 -7.14 20.66 -21.01
C VAL A 863 -8.02 20.49 -19.79
N ILE A 864 -9.26 20.98 -19.81
CA ILE A 864 -10.24 20.67 -18.75
C ILE A 864 -10.56 19.17 -18.81
N GLY A 865 -10.78 18.65 -20.01
CA GLY A 865 -11.03 17.25 -20.31
C GLY A 865 -9.89 16.34 -19.87
N PHE A 866 -8.63 16.78 -19.98
CA PHE A 866 -7.51 16.04 -19.42
C PHE A 866 -7.82 15.69 -17.96
N HIS A 867 -8.19 16.65 -17.12
CA HIS A 867 -8.47 16.41 -15.70
C HIS A 867 -9.80 15.70 -15.44
N THR A 868 -10.91 16.19 -16.03
CA THR A 868 -12.25 15.66 -15.74
C THR A 868 -12.41 14.23 -16.24
N ASN A 869 -11.78 13.88 -17.37
CA ASN A 869 -11.79 12.51 -17.88
C ASN A 869 -11.00 11.51 -17.03
N PHE A 870 -10.25 12.00 -16.05
CA PHE A 870 -9.49 11.18 -15.11
C PHE A 870 -10.10 11.16 -13.71
N GLY A 871 -11.33 11.68 -13.56
CA GLY A 871 -12.08 11.68 -12.29
C GLY A 871 -12.05 13.01 -11.53
N ALA A 872 -11.43 14.06 -12.07
CA ALA A 872 -11.48 15.38 -11.45
C ALA A 872 -12.88 15.99 -11.57
N LYS A 873 -13.34 16.68 -10.52
CA LYS A 873 -14.58 17.45 -10.54
C LYS A 873 -14.26 18.93 -10.63
N VAL A 874 -14.89 19.63 -11.57
CA VAL A 874 -14.84 21.11 -11.63
C VAL A 874 -15.55 21.65 -10.39
N ARG A 875 -14.88 22.57 -9.68
CA ARG A 875 -15.40 23.21 -8.46
C ARG A 875 -15.96 24.59 -8.77
N ARG A 876 -15.12 25.47 -9.34
CA ARG A 876 -15.46 26.86 -9.65
C ARG A 876 -14.39 27.50 -10.54
N LEU A 877 -14.71 28.69 -11.06
CA LEU A 877 -13.73 29.58 -11.68
C LEU A 877 -12.88 30.31 -10.63
N VAL A 878 -11.67 30.70 -11.02
CA VAL A 878 -10.71 31.46 -10.20
C VAL A 878 -10.26 32.70 -10.98
N PRO A 879 -10.97 33.83 -10.85
CA PRO A 879 -10.65 35.06 -11.58
C PRO A 879 -9.28 35.60 -11.19
N GLY A 880 -8.53 36.13 -12.17
CA GLY A 880 -7.23 36.76 -11.92
C GLY A 880 -6.09 35.80 -11.57
N PHE A 881 -6.31 34.48 -11.63
CA PHE A 881 -5.29 33.49 -11.30
C PHE A 881 -4.05 33.59 -12.20
N ARG A 882 -4.23 33.83 -13.51
CA ARG A 882 -3.10 33.98 -14.45
C ARG A 882 -3.34 35.19 -15.36
N PRO A 883 -3.08 36.42 -14.89
CA PRO A 883 -3.41 37.64 -15.63
C PRO A 883 -2.83 37.71 -17.06
N GLN A 884 -1.74 37.00 -17.32
CA GLN A 884 -1.11 36.92 -18.64
C GLN A 884 -1.91 36.05 -19.63
N ASP A 885 -2.83 35.22 -19.17
CA ASP A 885 -3.66 34.35 -20.01
C ASP A 885 -4.87 35.10 -20.58
N ILE A 886 -4.59 35.91 -21.61
CA ILE A 886 -5.58 36.79 -22.24
C ILE A 886 -6.72 35.97 -22.86
N ASP A 887 -6.43 34.79 -23.41
CA ASP A 887 -7.43 33.91 -24.03
C ASP A 887 -8.52 33.50 -23.03
N ASN A 888 -8.17 33.27 -21.76
CA ASN A 888 -9.14 32.95 -20.70
C ASN A 888 -9.53 34.16 -19.84
N GLY A 889 -9.20 35.39 -20.25
CA GLY A 889 -9.47 36.61 -19.47
C GLY A 889 -8.78 36.61 -18.10
N GLY A 890 -7.64 35.92 -17.99
CA GLY A 890 -6.89 35.72 -16.75
C GLY A 890 -7.53 34.76 -15.75
N CYS A 891 -8.64 34.10 -16.11
CA CYS A 891 -9.41 33.22 -15.24
C CYS A 891 -8.93 31.77 -15.31
N GLY A 892 -8.77 31.13 -14.15
CA GLY A 892 -8.49 29.70 -14.02
C GLY A 892 -9.74 28.87 -13.73
N VAL A 893 -9.64 27.56 -13.87
CA VAL A 893 -10.69 26.59 -13.53
C VAL A 893 -10.18 25.68 -12.42
N LEU A 894 -10.75 25.79 -11.22
CA LEU A 894 -10.40 24.92 -10.10
C LEU A 894 -11.04 23.54 -10.27
N VAL A 895 -10.21 22.50 -10.28
CA VAL A 895 -10.63 21.10 -10.27
C VAL A 895 -10.13 20.38 -9.02
N ARG A 896 -10.89 19.39 -8.53
CA ARG A 896 -10.54 18.56 -7.37
C ARG A 896 -10.58 17.07 -7.73
N TYR A 897 -9.58 16.34 -7.28
CA TYR A 897 -9.53 14.88 -7.27
C TYR A 897 -9.91 14.34 -5.90
N ASP A 898 -10.79 13.35 -5.88
CA ASP A 898 -11.02 12.53 -4.71
C ASP A 898 -10.00 11.40 -4.68
N LEU A 899 -9.21 11.34 -3.61
CA LEU A 899 -8.17 10.33 -3.42
C LEU A 899 -8.64 9.20 -2.51
N SER A 900 -9.91 9.12 -2.12
CA SER A 900 -10.41 8.05 -1.25
C SER A 900 -10.49 6.69 -1.95
N ASP A 901 -10.89 6.68 -3.23
CA ASP A 901 -11.04 5.46 -4.04
C ASP A 901 -10.36 5.64 -5.41
N LEU A 902 -9.21 5.00 -5.58
CA LEU A 902 -8.46 5.04 -6.84
C LEU A 902 -9.25 4.42 -8.01
N SER A 903 -10.22 3.53 -7.76
CA SER A 903 -11.00 2.88 -8.82
C SER A 903 -11.94 3.84 -9.57
N LEU A 904 -12.18 5.02 -8.99
CA LEU A 904 -12.88 6.15 -9.62
C LEU A 904 -11.97 6.96 -10.53
N LEU A 905 -10.64 6.87 -10.33
CA LEU A 905 -9.64 7.57 -11.12
C LEU A 905 -9.24 6.72 -12.34
N GLY A 906 -9.04 7.38 -13.48
CA GLY A 906 -8.70 6.69 -14.73
C GLY A 906 -9.88 6.01 -15.46
N ARG A 907 -11.12 6.19 -14.98
CA ARG A 907 -12.32 5.91 -15.79
C ARG A 907 -12.62 7.14 -16.66
N SER A 908 -12.67 6.96 -17.97
CA SER A 908 -13.32 7.94 -18.84
C SER A 908 -14.78 8.08 -18.37
N PRO A 909 -15.24 9.27 -17.95
CA PRO A 909 -16.63 9.52 -17.60
C PRO A 909 -17.43 9.50 -18.90
N PHE A 910 -17.73 8.31 -19.40
CA PHE A 910 -18.95 8.13 -20.15
C PHE A 910 -20.08 8.29 -19.14
N VAL A 911 -20.76 9.42 -19.24
CA VAL A 911 -22.13 9.55 -18.77
C VAL A 911 -22.87 8.29 -19.22
N SER A 912 -23.46 7.56 -18.28
CA SER A 912 -24.51 6.60 -18.59
C SER A 912 -25.51 7.30 -19.49
N ALA A 913 -25.52 6.95 -20.78
CA ALA A 913 -26.64 7.21 -21.66
C ALA A 913 -27.79 6.30 -21.19
N GLY A 914 -28.41 6.73 -20.09
CA GLY A 914 -29.49 6.07 -19.40
C GLY A 914 -30.43 7.14 -18.87
N SER A 915 -31.39 7.51 -19.71
CA SER A 915 -32.65 8.16 -19.36
C SER A 915 -32.59 9.55 -18.75
N ALA A 916 -32.64 10.59 -19.60
CA ALA A 916 -33.65 11.65 -19.56
C ALA A 916 -33.25 12.87 -20.42
N VAL A 917 -33.60 12.86 -21.72
CA VAL A 917 -34.01 14.08 -22.42
C VAL A 917 -35.17 13.71 -23.36
N ALA A 918 -36.34 14.16 -22.93
CA ALA A 918 -37.56 14.47 -23.64
C ALA A 918 -37.66 14.19 -25.15
N GLU A 919 -38.79 13.55 -25.49
CA GLU A 919 -39.56 13.85 -26.70
C GLU A 919 -39.46 15.33 -27.09
N ARG A 920 -38.91 15.59 -28.29
CA ARG A 920 -39.36 16.67 -29.18
C ARG A 920 -38.76 16.49 -30.58
N ASN A 921 -39.66 16.23 -31.52
CA ASN A 921 -39.60 16.44 -32.97
C ASN A 921 -38.56 15.65 -33.78
N SER A 922 -39.02 14.54 -34.36
CA SER A 922 -38.49 14.04 -35.63
C SER A 922 -38.91 14.98 -36.77
N PRO A 923 -37.97 15.59 -37.54
CA PRO A 923 -38.26 15.99 -38.90
C PRO A 923 -38.05 14.77 -39.81
N ALA A 924 -39.09 14.42 -40.54
CA ALA A 924 -39.04 13.43 -41.61
C ALA A 924 -38.01 13.81 -42.69
N GLY A 925 -37.30 12.79 -43.21
CA GLY A 925 -36.71 12.78 -44.55
C GLY A 925 -35.55 13.75 -44.82
N ARG A 926 -34.32 13.36 -44.44
CA ARG A 926 -33.13 13.84 -45.13
C ARG A 926 -32.16 12.67 -45.28
N GLN A 927 -31.90 12.29 -46.52
CA GLN A 927 -30.85 11.34 -46.89
C GLN A 927 -29.54 11.91 -46.34
N THR A 928 -28.97 11.26 -45.32
CA THR A 928 -27.78 11.72 -44.61
C THR A 928 -26.54 11.30 -45.40
N ASP A 929 -25.92 12.27 -46.06
CA ASP A 929 -24.61 12.12 -46.71
C ASP A 929 -23.53 11.86 -45.63
N GLY A 930 -22.98 10.65 -45.61
CA GLY A 930 -21.95 10.19 -44.68
C GLY A 930 -20.67 11.00 -44.77
N ARG A 931 -20.33 11.52 -45.96
CA ARG A 931 -19.16 12.41 -46.13
C ARG A 931 -19.40 13.76 -45.46
N ALA A 932 -20.61 14.31 -45.57
CA ALA A 932 -20.97 15.56 -44.88
C ALA A 932 -20.95 15.41 -43.35
N ILE A 933 -21.33 14.25 -42.82
CA ILE A 933 -21.25 13.96 -41.38
C ILE A 933 -19.80 13.92 -40.92
N VAL A 934 -18.95 13.15 -41.61
CA VAL A 934 -17.51 13.06 -41.29
C VAL A 934 -16.84 14.44 -41.36
N ALA A 935 -17.17 15.24 -42.38
CA ALA A 935 -16.65 16.61 -42.51
C ALA A 935 -17.10 17.53 -41.37
N SER A 936 -18.37 17.42 -40.93
CA SER A 936 -18.87 18.22 -39.80
C SER A 936 -18.20 17.86 -38.48
N ILE A 937 -17.85 16.59 -38.26
CA ILE A 937 -17.17 16.13 -37.04
C ILE A 937 -15.71 16.56 -37.05
N LEU A 938 -15.03 16.48 -38.21
CA LEU A 938 -13.68 17.03 -38.37
C LEU A 938 -13.64 18.53 -38.09
N ALA A 939 -14.61 19.30 -38.62
CA ALA A 939 -14.73 20.73 -38.35
C ALA A 939 -14.98 21.04 -36.86
N ASN A 940 -15.81 20.23 -36.18
CA ASN A 940 -16.05 20.36 -34.73
C ASN A 940 -14.80 20.07 -33.87
N LEU A 941 -13.87 19.26 -34.39
CA LEU A 941 -12.58 18.98 -33.76
C LEU A 941 -11.49 19.98 -34.18
N GLY A 942 -11.84 21.00 -34.98
CA GLY A 942 -10.91 22.06 -35.39
C GLY A 942 -10.07 21.74 -36.63
N TYR A 943 -10.43 20.70 -37.38
CA TYR A 943 -9.76 20.32 -38.62
C TYR A 943 -10.53 20.82 -39.85
N GLU A 944 -9.89 21.57 -40.73
CA GLU A 944 -10.44 21.91 -42.06
C GLU A 944 -10.26 20.73 -43.01
N VAL A 945 -11.36 20.27 -43.63
CA VAL A 945 -11.31 19.20 -44.64
C VAL A 945 -10.72 19.77 -45.92
N ASP A 946 -9.54 19.27 -46.30
CA ASP A 946 -8.89 19.63 -47.55
C ASP A 946 -9.64 18.99 -48.73
N LEU A 947 -10.46 19.80 -49.41
CA LEU A 947 -11.24 19.36 -50.57
C LEU A 947 -10.37 19.08 -51.80
N ASP A 948 -9.10 19.53 -51.81
CA ASP A 948 -8.16 19.34 -52.91
C ASP A 948 -7.34 18.03 -52.75
N ASN A 949 -7.37 17.38 -51.57
CA ASN A 949 -6.80 16.06 -51.34
C ASN A 949 -7.72 15.10 -50.53
N PRO A 950 -8.78 14.55 -51.16
CA PRO A 950 -9.79 13.71 -50.51
C PRO A 950 -9.29 12.36 -49.96
N LEU A 951 -8.06 11.95 -50.28
CA LEU A 951 -7.47 10.67 -49.83
C LEU A 951 -6.54 10.84 -48.62
N ARG A 952 -6.34 12.06 -48.13
CA ARG A 952 -5.48 12.33 -46.96
C ARG A 952 -5.98 11.56 -45.73
N GLY A 953 -5.05 10.83 -45.10
CA GLY A 953 -5.38 9.97 -43.97
C GLY A 953 -5.66 10.78 -42.69
N PHE A 954 -6.50 10.28 -41.77
CA PHE A 954 -6.80 10.97 -40.50
C PHE A 954 -5.54 11.33 -39.69
N PHE A 955 -4.52 10.47 -39.68
CA PHE A 955 -3.24 10.73 -39.02
C PHE A 955 -2.39 11.81 -39.72
N GLU A 956 -2.58 11.99 -41.03
CA GLU A 956 -1.89 13.03 -41.80
C GLU A 956 -2.51 14.42 -41.58
N TYR A 957 -3.69 14.50 -40.96
CA TYR A 957 -4.26 15.73 -40.40
C TYR A 957 -3.65 16.10 -39.04
N GLY A 958 -2.80 15.24 -38.46
CA GLY A 958 -2.25 15.43 -37.12
C GLY A 958 -3.16 14.91 -36.00
N ILE A 959 -4.22 14.16 -36.35
CA ILE A 959 -5.16 13.58 -35.39
C ILE A 959 -4.46 12.49 -34.57
N ASP A 960 -4.43 12.65 -33.26
CA ASP A 960 -3.79 11.71 -32.35
C ASP A 960 -4.74 10.58 -31.86
N SER A 961 -4.20 9.59 -31.15
CA SER A 961 -4.97 8.43 -30.66
C SER A 961 -6.10 8.79 -29.67
N VAL A 962 -6.01 9.95 -29.01
CA VAL A 962 -7.06 10.45 -28.10
C VAL A 962 -8.17 11.10 -28.92
N GLU A 963 -7.81 11.89 -29.92
CA GLU A 963 -8.74 12.54 -30.85
C GLU A 963 -9.45 11.52 -31.74
N ILE A 964 -8.81 10.39 -32.07
CA ILE A 964 -9.46 9.25 -32.74
C ILE A 964 -10.56 8.63 -31.88
N GLY A 965 -10.31 8.47 -30.57
CA GLY A 965 -11.33 8.01 -29.63
C GLY A 965 -12.49 9.00 -29.51
N GLN A 966 -12.20 10.29 -29.55
CA GLN A 966 -13.21 11.37 -29.54
C GLN A 966 -14.01 11.41 -30.84
N PHE A 967 -13.34 11.29 -31.98
CA PHE A 967 -13.95 11.19 -33.31
C PHE A 967 -14.90 10.00 -33.38
N HIS A 968 -14.46 8.82 -32.93
CA HIS A 968 -15.28 7.61 -32.87
C HIS A 968 -16.52 7.77 -31.99
N ALA A 969 -16.36 8.38 -30.80
CA ALA A 969 -17.47 8.61 -29.88
C ALA A 969 -18.50 9.60 -30.44
N LEU A 970 -18.05 10.71 -31.03
CA LEU A 970 -18.90 11.69 -31.70
C LEU A 970 -19.62 11.07 -32.90
N LEU A 971 -18.91 10.31 -33.72
CA LEU A 971 -19.49 9.63 -34.88
C LEU A 971 -20.57 8.62 -34.49
N SER A 972 -20.31 7.81 -33.47
CA SER A 972 -21.29 6.85 -32.93
C SER A 972 -22.51 7.55 -32.34
N SER A 973 -22.31 8.68 -31.65
CA SER A 973 -23.38 9.49 -31.07
C SER A 973 -24.25 10.17 -32.13
N VAL A 974 -23.65 10.75 -33.17
CA VAL A 974 -24.38 11.46 -34.24
C VAL A 974 -25.22 10.49 -35.07
N LEU A 975 -24.73 9.27 -35.28
CA LEU A 975 -25.42 8.26 -36.07
C LEU A 975 -26.39 7.38 -35.27
N GLY A 976 -26.28 7.39 -33.93
CA GLY A 976 -27.06 6.48 -33.08
C GLY A 976 -26.72 5.00 -33.29
N LEU A 977 -25.53 4.70 -33.85
CA LEU A 977 -25.07 3.36 -34.18
C LEU A 977 -23.89 2.95 -33.29
N GLN A 978 -23.83 1.68 -32.92
CA GLN A 978 -22.67 1.08 -32.25
C GLN A 978 -21.62 0.73 -33.30
N LEU A 979 -20.63 1.61 -33.51
CA LEU A 979 -19.57 1.41 -34.50
C LEU A 979 -18.33 0.72 -33.86
N PRO A 980 -17.62 -0.17 -34.58
CA PRO A 980 -16.37 -0.75 -34.11
C PRO A 980 -15.31 0.32 -33.81
N LYS A 981 -14.54 0.14 -32.73
CA LYS A 981 -13.44 1.08 -32.37
C LYS A 981 -12.31 1.12 -33.41
N THR A 982 -12.24 0.13 -34.29
CA THR A 982 -11.26 0.02 -35.38
C THR A 982 -11.68 0.77 -36.64
N ILE A 983 -12.90 1.32 -36.70
CA ILE A 983 -13.49 1.84 -37.95
C ILE A 983 -12.64 2.93 -38.63
N LEU A 984 -11.92 3.73 -37.86
CA LEU A 984 -11.00 4.78 -38.37
C LEU A 984 -9.69 4.21 -38.92
N PHE A 985 -9.32 2.99 -38.54
CA PHE A 985 -8.19 2.24 -39.13
C PHE A 985 -8.64 1.45 -40.36
N ASP A 986 -9.85 0.89 -40.31
CA ASP A 986 -10.45 0.12 -41.41
C ASP A 986 -10.79 1.05 -42.61
N PHE A 987 -11.11 2.33 -42.33
CA PHE A 987 -11.40 3.36 -43.32
C PHE A 987 -10.59 4.64 -43.01
N PRO A 988 -9.31 4.71 -43.43
CA PRO A 988 -8.34 5.67 -42.89
C PRO A 988 -8.44 7.10 -43.43
N SER A 989 -9.41 7.42 -44.29
CA SER A 989 -9.62 8.78 -44.82
C SER A 989 -11.08 9.23 -44.70
N ALA A 990 -11.31 10.54 -44.73
CA ALA A 990 -12.64 11.13 -44.62
C ALA A 990 -13.60 10.62 -45.71
N VAL A 991 -13.09 10.41 -46.93
CA VAL A 991 -13.87 9.87 -48.05
C VAL A 991 -14.11 8.37 -47.90
N ALA A 992 -13.12 7.58 -47.50
CA ALA A 992 -13.29 6.14 -47.30
C ALA A 992 -14.31 5.84 -46.19
N LEU A 993 -14.26 6.62 -45.10
CA LEU A 993 -15.20 6.50 -44.00
C LEU A 993 -16.59 6.99 -44.41
N GLY A 994 -16.70 8.13 -45.09
CA GLY A 994 -17.97 8.65 -45.60
C GLY A 994 -18.68 7.66 -46.53
N ASP A 995 -17.94 7.05 -47.47
CA ASP A 995 -18.46 6.03 -48.40
C ASP A 995 -18.93 4.76 -47.69
N HIS A 996 -18.23 4.38 -46.61
CA HIS A 996 -18.63 3.24 -45.80
C HIS A 996 -19.92 3.55 -45.02
N LEU A 997 -20.04 4.76 -44.47
CA LEU A 997 -21.24 5.22 -43.78
C LEU A 997 -22.43 5.34 -44.74
N ASP A 998 -22.23 5.84 -45.96
CA ASP A 998 -23.27 5.90 -46.99
C ASP A 998 -23.79 4.50 -47.35
N LYS A 999 -22.91 3.49 -47.39
CA LYS A 999 -23.29 2.08 -47.59
C LYS A 999 -24.04 1.50 -46.38
N LEU A 1000 -23.68 1.89 -45.17
CA LEU A 1000 -24.38 1.48 -43.94
C LEU A 1000 -25.75 2.16 -43.79
N LEU A 1001 -25.92 3.36 -44.35
CA LEU A 1001 -27.11 4.19 -44.25
C LEU A 1001 -28.08 4.01 -45.44
N CYS A 1002 -27.67 3.36 -46.53
CA CYS A 1002 -28.55 3.03 -47.66
C CYS A 1002 -29.45 1.81 -47.38
N PRO A 1003 -30.77 1.89 -47.64
CA PRO A 1003 -31.65 0.74 -47.57
C PRO A 1003 -31.57 -0.07 -48.87
N ALA A 1004 -30.99 -1.27 -48.83
CA ALA A 1004 -31.14 -2.27 -49.89
C ALA A 1004 -31.19 -3.69 -49.34
N ASP A 1005 -32.07 -4.49 -49.94
CA ASP A 1005 -32.65 -5.74 -49.45
C ASP A 1005 -31.71 -6.97 -49.43
N THR A 1006 -31.79 -7.72 -48.30
CA THR A 1006 -31.59 -9.19 -48.10
C THR A 1006 -30.21 -9.86 -48.26
N PRO A 1007 -29.94 -11.09 -47.72
CA PRO A 1007 -30.55 -11.83 -46.59
C PRO A 1007 -29.51 -12.61 -45.70
N ILE A 1008 -29.36 -12.32 -44.40
CA ILE A 1008 -28.77 -13.29 -43.43
C ILE A 1008 -29.67 -13.49 -42.18
N ARG A 1009 -30.81 -12.80 -42.08
CA ARG A 1009 -31.68 -12.88 -40.89
C ARG A 1009 -32.77 -13.96 -40.95
N SER A 1010 -32.90 -14.69 -42.06
CA SER A 1010 -33.98 -15.66 -42.28
C SER A 1010 -33.69 -17.10 -41.84
N GLN A 1011 -32.53 -17.42 -41.25
CA GLN A 1011 -32.27 -18.74 -40.67
C GLN A 1011 -32.32 -18.81 -39.13
N ILE A 1012 -32.51 -17.69 -38.43
CA ILE A 1012 -32.54 -17.68 -36.95
C ILE A 1012 -33.95 -17.41 -36.38
N LEU A 1013 -34.93 -17.03 -37.22
CA LEU A 1013 -36.28 -16.62 -36.76
C LEU A 1013 -37.45 -17.35 -37.42
N ALA A 1014 -37.23 -18.53 -38.00
CA ALA A 1014 -38.32 -19.40 -38.49
C ALA A 1014 -38.45 -20.67 -37.63
N SER A 1015 -38.91 -20.52 -36.39
CA SER A 1015 -39.78 -21.50 -35.73
C SER A 1015 -40.50 -20.90 -34.52
N LYS A 1016 -41.37 -19.91 -34.76
CA LYS A 1016 -42.52 -19.67 -33.88
C LYS A 1016 -43.74 -19.46 -34.75
N ASP A 1017 -44.52 -20.53 -34.86
CA ASP A 1017 -45.84 -20.54 -35.47
C ASP A 1017 -46.81 -19.72 -34.59
N PRO A 1018 -47.77 -18.97 -35.18
CA PRO A 1018 -48.61 -18.02 -34.49
C PRO A 1018 -49.97 -18.63 -34.16
N LYS A 1019 -50.13 -19.05 -32.91
CA LYS A 1019 -51.43 -18.99 -32.23
C LYS A 1019 -51.20 -18.39 -30.85
N GLU A 1020 -52.03 -17.40 -30.53
CA GLU A 1020 -52.19 -16.71 -29.24
C GLU A 1020 -51.67 -15.26 -29.19
N GLN A 1021 -52.31 -14.41 -30.00
CA GLN A 1021 -52.72 -13.09 -29.52
C GLN A 1021 -54.18 -13.15 -29.07
N ARG A 1022 -54.39 -12.72 -27.81
CA ARG A 1022 -55.64 -12.42 -27.07
C ARG A 1022 -55.86 -13.37 -25.91
N VAL A 1023 -55.55 -12.92 -24.69
CA VAL A 1023 -56.54 -12.54 -23.68
C VAL A 1023 -55.84 -11.61 -22.68
N LEU A 1024 -56.24 -10.33 -22.66
CA LEU A 1024 -56.21 -9.52 -21.44
C LEU A 1024 -57.35 -10.07 -20.58
N GLY A 1025 -57.00 -10.80 -19.53
CA GLY A 1025 -57.95 -11.41 -18.61
C GLY A 1025 -57.19 -11.88 -17.37
N GLU A 1026 -57.61 -11.32 -16.24
CA GLU A 1026 -57.62 -11.89 -14.89
C GLU A 1026 -56.46 -12.84 -14.53
N VAL A 1027 -55.59 -12.37 -13.62
CA VAL A 1027 -54.66 -13.23 -12.89
C VAL A 1027 -55.49 -14.21 -12.05
N GLU A 1028 -55.65 -15.42 -12.56
CA GLU A 1028 -56.07 -16.57 -11.75
C GLU A 1028 -54.99 -16.89 -10.70
N PRO A 1029 -55.38 -17.34 -9.50
CA PRO A 1029 -54.45 -17.67 -8.43
C PRO A 1029 -53.61 -18.88 -8.84
N VAL A 1030 -52.28 -18.78 -8.70
CA VAL A 1030 -51.39 -19.94 -8.86
C VAL A 1030 -51.77 -20.96 -7.80
N GLY A 1031 -52.34 -22.09 -8.24
CA GLY A 1031 -52.68 -23.21 -7.38
C GLY A 1031 -51.42 -23.94 -6.88
N ASP A 1032 -51.36 -24.15 -5.57
CA ASP A 1032 -50.80 -25.28 -4.77
C ASP A 1032 -49.54 -26.03 -5.24
N ALA A 1033 -48.69 -25.48 -6.11
CA ALA A 1033 -47.36 -26.02 -6.41
C ALA A 1033 -46.28 -25.22 -5.66
N LEU A 1034 -45.78 -25.79 -4.56
CA LEU A 1034 -44.68 -25.24 -3.76
C LEU A 1034 -43.46 -24.94 -4.65
N LEU A 1035 -42.98 -23.69 -4.62
CA LEU A 1035 -41.80 -23.25 -5.35
C LEU A 1035 -40.54 -23.84 -4.70
N SER A 1036 -39.58 -24.32 -5.50
CA SER A 1036 -38.30 -24.84 -5.00
C SER A 1036 -37.17 -23.84 -5.27
N TRP A 1037 -36.29 -23.64 -4.28
CA TRP A 1037 -35.07 -22.83 -4.41
C TRP A 1037 -34.22 -23.21 -5.64
N ALA A 1038 -34.17 -24.49 -6.01
CA ALA A 1038 -33.38 -24.98 -7.13
C ALA A 1038 -33.95 -24.60 -8.52
N LEU A 1039 -35.23 -24.20 -8.58
CA LEU A 1039 -35.94 -23.84 -9.80
C LEU A 1039 -36.29 -22.35 -9.86
N LEU A 1040 -35.81 -21.55 -8.91
CA LEU A 1040 -36.12 -20.14 -8.80
C LEU A 1040 -35.46 -19.35 -9.95
N ALA A 1041 -36.27 -18.76 -10.82
CA ALA A 1041 -35.80 -17.90 -11.90
C ALA A 1041 -35.65 -16.44 -11.43
N SER A 1042 -34.76 -15.67 -12.08
CA SER A 1042 -34.45 -14.29 -11.68
C SER A 1042 -35.67 -13.36 -11.64
N HIS A 1043 -36.63 -13.51 -12.55
CA HIS A 1043 -37.87 -12.73 -12.55
C HIS A 1043 -38.80 -13.07 -11.37
N GLN A 1044 -38.78 -14.31 -10.86
CA GLN A 1044 -39.55 -14.71 -9.67
C GLN A 1044 -38.89 -14.14 -8.41
N LEU A 1045 -37.55 -14.19 -8.33
CA LEU A 1045 -36.81 -13.53 -7.26
C LEU A 1045 -37.09 -12.03 -7.22
N VAL A 1046 -37.12 -11.35 -8.37
CA VAL A 1046 -37.50 -9.92 -8.44
C VAL A 1046 -38.93 -9.68 -7.89
N SER A 1047 -39.88 -10.58 -8.16
CA SER A 1047 -41.24 -10.47 -7.61
C SER A 1047 -41.27 -10.64 -6.09
N ILE A 1048 -40.54 -11.62 -5.55
CA ILE A 1048 -40.38 -11.84 -4.11
C ILE A 1048 -39.78 -10.59 -3.44
N LEU A 1049 -38.69 -10.06 -3.98
CA LEU A 1049 -38.03 -8.87 -3.44
C LEU A 1049 -38.94 -7.62 -3.49
N LYS A 1050 -39.74 -7.47 -4.55
CA LYS A 1050 -40.74 -6.40 -4.65
C LYS A 1050 -41.84 -6.54 -3.61
N GLU A 1051 -42.27 -7.76 -3.30
CA GLU A 1051 -43.26 -8.02 -2.26
C GLU A 1051 -42.72 -7.72 -0.86
N CYS A 1052 -41.47 -8.12 -0.56
CA CYS A 1052 -40.78 -7.72 0.67
C CYS A 1052 -40.70 -6.20 0.81
N ARG A 1053 -40.33 -5.50 -0.27
CA ARG A 1053 -40.32 -4.03 -0.32
C ARG A 1053 -41.69 -3.43 -0.01
N THR A 1054 -42.76 -3.91 -0.66
CA THR A 1054 -44.12 -3.41 -0.44
C THR A 1054 -44.61 -3.62 0.99
N ASN A 1055 -44.24 -4.74 1.61
CA ASN A 1055 -44.55 -4.99 3.02
C ASN A 1055 -43.77 -4.06 3.96
N LEU A 1056 -42.48 -3.84 3.71
CA LEU A 1056 -41.66 -2.89 4.49
C LEU A 1056 -42.11 -1.43 4.31
N GLU A 1057 -42.71 -1.05 3.17
CA GLU A 1057 -43.25 0.29 2.92
C GLU A 1057 -44.52 0.61 3.73
N GLN A 1058 -45.14 -0.39 4.38
CA GLN A 1058 -46.36 -0.14 5.15
C GLN A 1058 -46.12 0.85 6.31
N PRO A 1059 -47.08 1.76 6.60
CA PRO A 1059 -46.92 2.78 7.63
C PRO A 1059 -46.66 2.24 9.05
N SER A 1060 -47.04 0.99 9.34
CA SER A 1060 -46.75 0.30 10.60
C SER A 1060 -45.25 0.03 10.73
N TYR A 1061 -44.64 -0.66 9.75
CA TYR A 1061 -43.21 -0.98 9.74
C TYR A 1061 -42.33 0.26 9.65
N GLN A 1062 -42.68 1.22 8.80
CA GLN A 1062 -41.94 2.49 8.69
C GLN A 1062 -41.90 3.27 10.02
N ARG A 1063 -42.99 3.24 10.80
CA ARG A 1063 -43.01 3.83 12.16
C ARG A 1063 -42.13 3.07 13.15
N GLN A 1064 -42.05 1.74 13.06
CA GLN A 1064 -41.20 0.92 13.91
C GLN A 1064 -39.72 1.12 13.58
N LEU A 1065 -39.36 1.09 12.29
CA LEU A 1065 -38.03 1.40 11.79
C LEU A 1065 -37.57 2.79 12.23
N ALA A 1066 -38.44 3.81 12.16
CA ALA A 1066 -38.13 5.16 12.65
C ALA A 1066 -37.91 5.21 14.18
N ARG A 1067 -38.66 4.46 14.98
CA ARG A 1067 -38.45 4.36 16.44
C ARG A 1067 -37.14 3.66 16.80
N ILE A 1068 -36.77 2.60 16.07
CA ILE A 1068 -35.50 1.91 16.27
C ILE A 1068 -34.34 2.79 15.83
N ALA A 1069 -34.50 3.52 14.73
CA ALA A 1069 -33.55 4.53 14.26
C ALA A 1069 -33.29 5.61 15.32
N GLU A 1070 -34.34 6.15 15.94
CA GLU A 1070 -34.25 7.14 17.02
C GLU A 1070 -33.42 6.63 18.21
N LYS A 1071 -33.61 5.37 18.61
CA LYS A 1071 -32.86 4.75 19.73
C LYS A 1071 -31.41 4.39 19.38
N CYS A 1072 -31.14 4.08 18.11
CA CYS A 1072 -29.84 3.60 17.67
C CYS A 1072 -28.94 4.72 17.16
N TYR A 1073 -29.49 5.88 16.78
CA TYR A 1073 -28.71 7.00 16.27
C TYR A 1073 -27.65 7.50 17.27
N PRO A 1074 -26.38 7.72 16.83
CA PRO A 1074 -25.87 7.64 15.45
C PRO A 1074 -25.34 6.27 15.01
N ASN A 1075 -25.42 5.23 15.83
CA ASN A 1075 -24.85 3.90 15.59
C ASN A 1075 -25.69 3.06 14.61
N LYS A 1076 -25.29 3.05 13.33
CA LYS A 1076 -25.95 2.30 12.25
C LYS A 1076 -25.81 0.78 12.37
N LEU A 1077 -24.69 0.26 12.90
CA LEU A 1077 -24.53 -1.18 13.12
C LEU A 1077 -25.50 -1.68 14.20
N LYS A 1078 -25.66 -0.89 15.27
CA LYS A 1078 -26.67 -1.14 16.30
C LYS A 1078 -28.08 -1.09 15.71
N TYR A 1079 -28.34 -0.16 14.79
CA TYR A 1079 -29.63 -0.10 14.09
C TYR A 1079 -29.92 -1.37 13.29
N ILE A 1080 -28.98 -1.81 12.43
CA ILE A 1080 -29.13 -3.00 11.59
C ILE A 1080 -29.44 -4.24 12.45
N SER A 1081 -28.70 -4.44 13.55
CA SER A 1081 -28.96 -5.54 14.49
C SER A 1081 -30.31 -5.44 15.20
N ASN A 1082 -30.86 -4.24 15.42
CA ASN A 1082 -32.15 -4.07 16.10
C ASN A 1082 -33.36 -4.12 15.15
N ILE A 1083 -33.18 -4.02 13.84
CA ILE A 1083 -34.28 -4.17 12.86
C ILE A 1083 -34.36 -5.58 12.28
N GLU A 1084 -33.39 -6.45 12.58
CA GLU A 1084 -33.37 -7.85 12.17
C GLU A 1084 -34.71 -8.58 12.46
N PRO A 1085 -35.34 -8.45 13.64
CA PRO A 1085 -36.63 -9.10 13.89
C PRO A 1085 -37.78 -8.62 12.99
N LEU A 1086 -37.72 -7.36 12.53
CA LEU A 1086 -38.72 -6.82 11.59
C LEU A 1086 -38.49 -7.30 10.17
N CYS A 1087 -37.22 -7.49 9.79
CA CYS A 1087 -36.87 -8.05 8.50
C CYS A 1087 -37.25 -9.54 8.46
N GLU A 1088 -36.98 -10.29 9.54
CA GLU A 1088 -37.44 -11.68 9.71
C GLU A 1088 -38.95 -11.81 9.60
N GLU A 1089 -39.73 -10.95 10.27
CA GLU A 1089 -41.19 -10.97 10.20
C GLU A 1089 -41.69 -10.76 8.77
N VAL A 1090 -41.17 -9.74 8.07
CA VAL A 1090 -41.62 -9.41 6.72
C VAL A 1090 -41.17 -10.44 5.69
N GLU A 1091 -39.90 -10.81 5.71
CA GLU A 1091 -39.33 -11.76 4.75
C GLU A 1091 -39.85 -13.18 5.00
N GLY A 1092 -40.06 -13.57 6.25
CA GLY A 1092 -40.69 -14.84 6.61
C GLY A 1092 -42.11 -14.99 6.08
N ILE A 1093 -42.94 -13.94 6.17
CA ILE A 1093 -44.29 -13.94 5.61
C ILE A 1093 -44.27 -14.14 4.08
N VAL A 1094 -43.37 -13.43 3.39
CA VAL A 1094 -43.26 -13.50 1.92
C VAL A 1094 -42.68 -14.84 1.49
N LEU A 1095 -41.61 -15.33 2.10
CA LEU A 1095 -41.01 -16.61 1.74
C LEU A 1095 -41.99 -17.78 1.97
N HIS A 1096 -42.80 -17.71 3.03
CA HIS A 1096 -43.85 -18.68 3.27
C HIS A 1096 -45.00 -18.58 2.26
N SER A 1097 -45.42 -17.37 1.88
CA SER A 1097 -46.48 -17.18 0.87
C SER A 1097 -46.08 -17.71 -0.52
N TRP A 1098 -44.79 -17.68 -0.83
CA TRP A 1098 -44.21 -18.26 -2.05
C TRP A 1098 -43.88 -19.75 -1.93
N GLY A 1099 -44.14 -20.39 -0.77
CA GLY A 1099 -43.87 -21.81 -0.55
C GLY A 1099 -42.39 -22.19 -0.51
N LEU A 1100 -41.50 -21.21 -0.31
CA LEU A 1100 -40.04 -21.40 -0.26
C LEU A 1100 -39.55 -21.86 1.12
N ILE A 1101 -40.37 -21.66 2.16
CA ILE A 1101 -40.16 -22.19 3.51
C ILE A 1101 -41.44 -22.89 4.00
N PRO A 1102 -41.33 -23.93 4.85
CA PRO A 1102 -42.47 -24.77 5.24
C PRO A 1102 -43.38 -24.13 6.29
N ASP A 1103 -42.84 -23.21 7.10
CA ASP A 1103 -43.52 -22.50 8.18
C ASP A 1103 -42.82 -21.16 8.44
N GLN A 1104 -43.40 -20.34 9.31
CA GLN A 1104 -42.83 -19.07 9.75
C GLN A 1104 -42.09 -19.20 11.10
N GLU A 1105 -41.61 -20.39 11.46
CA GLU A 1105 -40.75 -20.54 12.64
C GLU A 1105 -39.38 -19.91 12.37
N HIS A 1106 -38.75 -19.34 13.41
CA HIS A 1106 -37.50 -18.58 13.28
C HIS A 1106 -36.39 -19.35 12.54
N ALA A 1107 -36.26 -20.66 12.77
CA ALA A 1107 -35.27 -21.49 12.08
C ALA A 1107 -35.52 -21.61 10.56
N SER A 1108 -36.78 -21.79 10.15
CA SER A 1108 -37.18 -21.89 8.74
C SER A 1108 -37.03 -20.55 8.01
N VAL A 1109 -37.39 -19.46 8.68
CA VAL A 1109 -37.25 -18.09 8.14
C VAL A 1109 -35.78 -17.74 7.93
N GLN A 1110 -34.91 -18.01 8.90
CA GLN A 1110 -33.47 -17.75 8.80
C GLN A 1110 -32.81 -18.52 7.66
N GLU A 1111 -33.13 -19.82 7.51
CA GLU A 1111 -32.67 -20.62 6.37
C GLU A 1111 -33.20 -20.07 5.03
N GLY A 1112 -34.47 -19.65 4.99
CA GLY A 1112 -35.06 -19.04 3.80
C GLY A 1112 -34.42 -17.71 3.40
N MET A 1113 -34.13 -16.84 4.37
CA MET A 1113 -33.45 -15.57 4.15
C MET A 1113 -32.02 -15.77 3.66
N ALA A 1114 -31.29 -16.74 4.22
CA ALA A 1114 -29.95 -17.11 3.73
C ALA A 1114 -29.99 -17.56 2.26
N ARG A 1115 -30.95 -18.43 1.90
CA ARG A 1115 -31.13 -18.87 0.51
C ARG A 1115 -31.60 -17.76 -0.43
N MET A 1116 -32.40 -16.81 0.06
CA MET A 1116 -32.78 -15.62 -0.70
C MET A 1116 -31.55 -14.77 -1.01
N SER A 1117 -30.65 -14.58 -0.03
CA SER A 1117 -29.37 -13.89 -0.21
C SER A 1117 -28.48 -14.60 -1.23
N ASP A 1118 -28.36 -15.92 -1.15
CA ASP A 1118 -27.63 -16.73 -2.13
C ASP A 1118 -28.20 -16.60 -3.54
N ALA A 1119 -29.53 -16.62 -3.69
CA ALA A 1119 -30.21 -16.42 -4.96
C ALA A 1119 -29.96 -15.00 -5.52
N VAL A 1120 -29.96 -13.97 -4.66
CA VAL A 1120 -29.59 -12.60 -5.05
C VAL A 1120 -28.15 -12.53 -5.55
N MET A 1121 -27.22 -13.22 -4.89
CA MET A 1121 -25.82 -13.28 -5.31
C MET A 1121 -25.64 -14.05 -6.62
N GLN A 1122 -26.37 -15.16 -6.80
CA GLN A 1122 -26.39 -15.93 -8.05
C GLN A 1122 -26.82 -15.08 -9.24
N PHE A 1123 -27.87 -14.27 -9.08
CA PHE A 1123 -28.38 -13.39 -10.14
C PHE A 1123 -27.85 -11.94 -10.07
N TRP A 1124 -26.79 -11.68 -9.30
CA TRP A 1124 -26.29 -10.32 -9.04
C TRP A 1124 -25.86 -9.56 -10.30
N SER A 1125 -25.46 -10.28 -11.35
CA SER A 1125 -25.09 -9.70 -12.65
C SER A 1125 -26.29 -9.07 -13.38
N GLU A 1126 -27.52 -9.47 -13.05
CA GLU A 1126 -28.75 -8.91 -13.61
C GLU A 1126 -29.11 -7.58 -12.92
N VAL A 1127 -29.17 -6.50 -13.71
CA VAL A 1127 -29.43 -5.14 -13.22
C VAL A 1127 -30.77 -5.06 -12.46
N VAL A 1128 -31.77 -5.83 -12.88
CA VAL A 1128 -33.11 -5.82 -12.29
C VAL A 1128 -33.14 -6.43 -10.89
N VAL A 1129 -32.39 -7.52 -10.65
CA VAL A 1129 -32.26 -8.15 -9.32
C VAL A 1129 -31.50 -7.22 -8.37
N ARG A 1130 -30.40 -6.64 -8.84
CA ARG A 1130 -29.60 -5.69 -8.04
C ARG A 1130 -30.41 -4.46 -7.65
N ALA A 1131 -31.21 -3.91 -8.56
CA ALA A 1131 -32.08 -2.78 -8.29
C ALA A 1131 -33.16 -3.13 -7.24
N ALA A 1132 -33.82 -4.28 -7.39
CA ALA A 1132 -34.84 -4.73 -6.44
C ALA A 1132 -34.28 -4.96 -5.03
N TRP A 1133 -33.08 -5.54 -4.90
CA TRP A 1133 -32.40 -5.72 -3.62
C TRP A 1133 -32.02 -4.38 -2.96
N GLN A 1134 -31.46 -3.45 -3.74
CA GLN A 1134 -31.12 -2.12 -3.24
C GLN A 1134 -32.34 -1.33 -2.73
N ASP A 1135 -33.50 -1.54 -3.34
CA ASP A 1135 -34.72 -0.88 -2.89
C ASP A 1135 -35.21 -1.40 -1.53
N ILE A 1136 -35.04 -2.69 -1.22
CA ILE A 1136 -35.30 -3.23 0.12
C ILE A 1136 -34.38 -2.56 1.14
N LEU A 1137 -33.07 -2.51 0.87
CA LEU A 1137 -32.10 -1.88 1.78
C LEU A 1137 -32.40 -0.41 2.05
N LYS A 1138 -32.91 0.33 1.05
CA LYS A 1138 -33.33 1.73 1.23
C LYS A 1138 -34.59 1.85 2.08
N VAL A 1139 -35.60 1.02 1.81
CA VAL A 1139 -36.88 1.07 2.54
C VAL A 1139 -36.72 0.59 3.99
N SER A 1140 -35.85 -0.37 4.25
CA SER A 1140 -35.50 -0.84 5.59
C SER A 1140 -34.50 0.07 6.31
N GLY A 1141 -33.91 1.05 5.61
CA GLY A 1141 -32.91 1.96 6.16
C GLY A 1141 -31.57 1.30 6.48
N GLN A 1142 -31.23 0.19 5.83
CA GLN A 1142 -29.95 -0.53 5.96
C GLN A 1142 -28.84 0.01 5.03
N ASP A 1143 -29.18 0.95 4.14
CA ASP A 1143 -28.24 1.62 3.26
C ASP A 1143 -27.19 2.47 4.02
N SER A 1144 -26.09 2.83 3.34
CA SER A 1144 -24.96 3.57 3.93
C SER A 1144 -25.30 4.99 4.43
N THR A 1145 -26.52 5.48 4.18
CA THR A 1145 -26.99 6.81 4.58
C THR A 1145 -28.20 6.72 5.51
N TRP A 1146 -28.33 7.63 6.48
CA TRP A 1146 -29.59 7.76 7.25
C TRP A 1146 -30.59 8.59 6.43
N PRO A 1147 -31.85 8.15 6.25
CA PRO A 1147 -32.85 8.96 5.56
C PRO A 1147 -33.04 10.33 6.24
N LEU A 1148 -33.12 11.39 5.45
CA LEU A 1148 -33.26 12.78 5.95
C LEU A 1148 -34.46 12.94 6.92
N ALA A 1149 -35.55 12.21 6.67
CA ALA A 1149 -36.73 12.19 7.52
C ALA A 1149 -36.46 11.62 8.93
N MET A 1150 -35.60 10.59 9.05
CA MET A 1150 -35.22 10.01 10.34
C MET A 1150 -34.25 10.92 11.11
N LEU A 1151 -33.34 11.60 10.40
CA LEU A 1151 -32.43 12.60 10.97
C LEU A 1151 -33.18 13.80 11.54
N CYS A 1152 -34.13 14.36 10.79
CA CYS A 1152 -34.94 15.50 11.25
C CYS A 1152 -35.74 15.18 12.51
N HIS A 1153 -36.23 13.95 12.67
CA HIS A 1153 -37.02 13.55 13.84
C HIS A 1153 -36.15 13.30 15.08
N ALA A 1154 -34.97 12.67 14.92
CA ALA A 1154 -34.03 12.43 16.01
C ALA A 1154 -33.34 13.71 16.52
N VAL A 1155 -33.10 14.68 15.63
CA VAL A 1155 -32.48 15.97 15.99
C VAL A 1155 -33.49 16.91 16.67
N ALA A 1156 -34.75 16.95 16.21
CA ALA A 1156 -35.77 17.87 16.73
C ALA A 1156 -36.28 17.59 18.16
N ARG A 1157 -35.88 16.48 18.80
CA ARG A 1157 -36.19 16.16 20.21
C ARG A 1157 -34.98 16.21 21.15
N LYS A 1158 -33.76 16.22 20.59
CA LYS A 1158 -32.51 16.40 21.35
C LYS A 1158 -32.16 17.89 21.53
N ILE A 1159 -32.72 18.75 20.68
CA ILE A 1159 -32.89 20.19 20.89
C ILE A 1159 -34.20 20.38 21.65
#